data_AF-B8C9M5-F1
#
_entry.id   AF-B8C9M5-F1
#
_cell.length_a   1.000
_cell.length_b   1.000
_cell.length_c   1.000
_cell.angle_alpha   90.00
_cell.angle_beta   90.00
_cell.angle_gamma   90.00
#
_symmetry.space_group_name_H-M   'P 1'
#
loop_
_entity.id
_entity.type
_entity.pdbx_description
1 polymer ?
#
loop_
_entity_poly.entity_id
_entity_poly.type
_entity_poly.pdbx_seq_one_letter_code
_entity_poly.pdbx_strand_id
1 'polypeptide(L)'
;MGAEKEKKGTIFLGVDEKTWGKEGTGWVDYDPDYECTGGSSNPDDRHCPYLLKPSDANGLALSGWEGRLLHVNIASFRDPLCPRTLKYLFTKAKRPSDIRVRVLQQNVPNEDKDCLEGYCEMMAELRAQTGGGDTSEGGPMGDECPHRDQVFIHQIHAKEAAGPTFARGLIGKDMLDAFGKKEISQQDFCMSTDSHMDFEPEWDEKMVNMWDLAQNEYAVLSTYVANIDQLGKDLNGAHEVPHLCMVQFTSQVRTHATKCARNLIKPKLTNAIWGAGLSFSKCHAELKVPVDPHTPGIFDGEEFNRAARFWTYGYDIYTPHRVFVLHDYPGSQHNPVTSSWGHGSFSASDLKNSHYRLNTMLDMPGGEADNEKALVLKRSKYGLGDRRSLVRFGAWCSNHFVHSIDDLIQFSGIDLRHKKVTIDGKNRCGNIQWIPFVEHPKGVNFIPQFNDTTEDPLDVPYEKSSVWYDPHIDGVGKGLVSREVLNNEKEDPAAVERKKTEEEAARVAHKKEAEQLAGGNLHEEHKALAAALEAAAQSPESGHKEVISNAAAAQIRAEQAESEGVSIFPPLLRGASDNSIPKGRFYLSPMKLMSKHGIEHLPIHVQISVIVMVIGICAAVIASVGAGNTRKKAGRSKKRG
;
A
#
# COMPACT_ATOMS: atom_id res chain seq x y z
N MET A 1 -1.12 23.73 45.63
CA MET A 1 -0.14 23.63 44.53
C MET A 1 -0.59 22.47 43.67
N GLY A 2 -1.26 22.75 42.54
CA GLY A 2 -1.63 21.69 41.60
C GLY A 2 -0.36 21.19 40.94
N ALA A 3 -0.15 19.88 40.91
CA ALA A 3 0.95 19.30 40.15
C ALA A 3 0.80 19.76 38.69
N GLU A 4 1.82 20.46 38.17
CA GLU A 4 1.90 20.75 36.74
C GLU A 4 1.86 19.40 36.02
N LYS A 5 0.78 19.13 35.26
CA LYS A 5 0.72 17.93 34.43
C LYS A 5 1.91 18.00 33.48
N GLU A 6 2.77 16.98 33.54
CA GLU A 6 3.91 16.85 32.65
C GLU A 6 3.42 16.95 31.19
N LYS A 7 3.97 17.90 30.43
CA LYS A 7 3.57 18.11 29.04
C LYS A 7 4.05 16.95 28.18
N LYS A 8 3.13 16.17 27.63
CA LYS A 8 3.41 14.97 26.82
C LYS A 8 3.67 15.28 25.33
N GLY A 9 3.58 16.56 24.94
CA GLY A 9 3.72 17.05 23.57
C GLY A 9 2.51 17.88 23.15
N THR A 10 2.56 18.46 21.95
CA THR A 10 1.49 19.30 21.41
C THR A 10 1.30 19.08 19.92
N ILE A 11 0.08 19.25 19.42
CA ILE A 11 -0.28 19.12 18.00
C ILE A 11 -0.83 20.45 17.52
N PHE A 12 -0.37 20.93 16.37
CA PHE A 12 -0.90 22.14 15.76
C PHE A 12 -2.06 21.82 14.81
N LEU A 13 -3.26 22.30 15.12
CA LEU A 13 -4.47 22.07 14.31
C LEU A 13 -4.69 23.14 13.24
N GLY A 14 -4.07 24.32 13.38
CA GLY A 14 -4.23 25.45 12.43
C GLY A 14 -4.53 26.77 13.14
N VAL A 15 -4.87 27.81 12.40
CA VAL A 15 -5.12 29.16 12.95
C VAL A 15 -6.59 29.54 13.04
N ASP A 16 -7.46 28.97 12.19
CA ASP A 16 -8.90 29.26 12.18
C ASP A 16 -9.74 28.03 11.78
N GLU A 17 -11.04 28.07 12.10
CA GLU A 17 -11.99 26.99 11.78
C GLU A 17 -12.26 26.87 10.27
N LYS A 18 -12.16 27.98 9.52
CA LYS A 18 -12.45 28.02 8.08
C LYS A 18 -11.47 27.18 7.28
N THR A 19 -10.24 27.07 7.77
CA THR A 19 -9.19 26.31 7.10
C THR A 19 -9.17 24.83 7.53
N TRP A 20 -9.71 24.43 8.69
CA TRP A 20 -9.41 23.09 9.25
C TRP A 20 -10.50 22.40 10.09
N GLY A 21 -11.73 22.94 10.18
CA GLY A 21 -12.88 22.29 10.83
C GLY A 21 -13.02 22.58 12.34
N LYS A 22 -14.00 21.94 12.98
CA LYS A 22 -14.43 22.24 14.37
C LYS A 22 -13.72 21.46 15.49
N GLU A 23 -12.60 20.76 15.23
CA GLU A 23 -11.86 20.04 16.29
C GLU A 23 -11.05 20.98 17.21
N GLY A 24 -10.98 22.27 16.85
CA GLY A 24 -10.26 23.30 17.59
C GLY A 24 -9.30 24.07 16.69
N THR A 25 -8.70 25.12 17.23
CA THR A 25 -7.68 25.93 16.56
C THR A 25 -6.48 26.12 17.48
N GLY A 26 -5.31 26.33 16.90
CA GLY A 26 -4.05 26.52 17.61
C GLY A 26 -3.36 25.21 17.99
N TRP A 27 -2.62 25.28 19.09
CA TRP A 27 -1.92 24.13 19.68
C TRP A 27 -2.85 23.43 20.68
N VAL A 28 -2.99 22.12 20.54
CA VAL A 28 -3.67 21.25 21.50
C VAL A 28 -2.66 20.32 22.16
N ASP A 29 -2.88 19.99 23.42
CA ASP A 29 -2.03 19.03 24.13
C ASP A 29 -2.21 17.63 23.56
N TYR A 30 -1.10 16.93 23.35
CA TYR A 30 -1.12 15.52 23.00
C TYR A 30 -1.50 14.69 24.23
N ASP A 31 -2.56 13.88 24.08
CA ASP A 31 -3.02 12.98 25.12
C ASP A 31 -2.90 11.51 24.65
N PRO A 32 -1.81 10.81 25.01
CA PRO A 32 -1.64 9.41 24.65
C PRO A 32 -2.61 8.47 25.39
N ASP A 33 -3.24 8.92 26.49
CA ASP A 33 -4.23 8.12 27.21
C ASP A 33 -5.58 8.17 26.48
N TYR A 34 -5.86 9.26 25.75
CA TYR A 34 -7.03 9.39 24.89
C TYR A 34 -7.02 8.34 23.78
N GLU A 35 -5.85 7.96 23.26
CA GLU A 35 -5.72 6.91 22.25
C GLU A 35 -6.33 5.58 22.74
N CYS A 36 -6.16 5.24 24.02
CA CYS A 36 -6.76 4.05 24.60
C CYS A 36 -8.21 4.25 25.08
N THR A 37 -8.55 5.43 25.59
CA THR A 37 -9.79 5.63 26.38
C THR A 37 -10.89 6.37 25.62
N GLY A 38 -10.55 7.05 24.51
CA GLY A 38 -11.44 8.00 23.85
C GLY A 38 -11.87 9.16 24.76
N GLY A 39 -11.12 9.42 25.83
CA GLY A 39 -11.48 10.40 26.87
C GLY A 39 -12.48 9.89 27.90
N SER A 40 -12.87 8.60 27.84
CA SER A 40 -13.71 8.00 28.88
C SER A 40 -12.92 7.75 30.17
N SER A 41 -13.56 8.03 31.31
CA SER A 41 -13.06 7.65 32.62
C SER A 41 -13.46 6.24 33.04
N ASN A 42 -14.31 5.56 32.26
CA ASN A 42 -14.75 4.20 32.54
C ASN A 42 -13.68 3.20 32.04
N PRO A 43 -13.11 2.34 32.92
CA PRO A 43 -12.14 1.33 32.50
C PRO A 43 -12.63 0.39 31.40
N ASP A 44 -13.95 0.13 31.32
CA ASP A 44 -14.53 -0.77 30.32
C ASP A 44 -14.49 -0.20 28.89
N ASP A 45 -14.37 1.12 28.75
CA ASP A 45 -14.26 1.81 27.45
C ASP A 45 -12.81 1.86 26.94
N ARG A 46 -11.86 1.27 27.69
CA ARG A 46 -10.45 1.25 27.35
C ARG A 46 -10.19 0.22 26.25
N HIS A 47 -9.92 0.70 25.05
CA HIS A 47 -9.46 -0.08 23.91
C HIS A 47 -8.01 0.29 23.61
N CYS A 48 -7.06 -0.50 24.12
CA CYS A 48 -5.64 -0.26 23.84
C CYS A 48 -5.13 -1.11 22.67
N PRO A 49 -4.05 -0.65 22.02
CA PRO A 49 -3.41 -1.38 20.94
C PRO A 49 -2.95 -2.79 21.32
N TYR A 50 -2.82 -3.64 20.30
CA TYR A 50 -2.49 -5.04 20.47
C TYR A 50 -1.01 -5.22 20.83
N LEU A 51 -0.72 -5.93 21.92
CA LEU A 51 0.64 -6.25 22.36
C LEU A 51 1.07 -7.65 21.94
N LEU A 52 2.36 -7.82 21.64
CA LEU A 52 2.93 -9.13 21.30
C LEU A 52 2.80 -10.11 22.47
N LYS A 53 2.27 -11.30 22.18
CA LYS A 53 2.18 -12.39 23.15
C LYS A 53 3.50 -13.18 23.17
N PRO A 54 3.96 -13.70 24.33
CA PRO A 54 5.16 -14.54 24.41
C PRO A 54 5.14 -15.76 23.48
N SER A 55 3.97 -16.36 23.24
CA SER A 55 3.81 -17.48 22.31
C SER A 55 4.13 -17.12 20.85
N ASP A 56 3.95 -15.85 20.48
CA ASP A 56 4.11 -15.36 19.12
C ASP A 56 5.47 -14.69 18.90
N ALA A 57 6.28 -14.54 19.95
CA ALA A 57 7.60 -13.93 19.85
C ALA A 57 8.66 -14.86 19.20
N ASN A 58 8.32 -16.11 18.90
CA ASN A 58 9.22 -17.12 18.31
C ASN A 58 10.55 -17.26 19.08
N GLY A 59 10.50 -17.15 20.41
CA GLY A 59 11.68 -17.24 21.29
C GLY A 59 12.51 -15.96 21.40
N LEU A 60 12.09 -14.87 20.75
CA LEU A 60 12.72 -13.55 20.87
C LEU A 60 12.15 -12.77 22.07
N ALA A 61 12.85 -11.72 22.48
CA ALA A 61 12.33 -10.77 23.47
C ALA A 61 11.09 -10.04 22.93
N LEU A 62 10.13 -9.67 23.79
CA LEU A 62 8.89 -9.00 23.38
C LEU A 62 9.10 -7.61 22.76
N SER A 63 10.23 -6.99 23.05
CA SER A 63 10.64 -5.69 22.53
C SER A 63 12.11 -5.73 22.12
N GLY A 64 12.55 -4.68 21.44
CA GLY A 64 13.94 -4.48 21.06
C GLY A 64 14.40 -5.29 19.84
N TRP A 65 15.66 -5.04 19.47
CA TRP A 65 16.25 -5.53 18.24
C TRP A 65 16.97 -6.88 18.38
N GLU A 66 17.19 -7.36 19.59
CA GLU A 66 18.04 -8.55 19.77
C GLU A 66 17.49 -9.80 19.06
N GLY A 67 18.35 -10.47 18.30
CA GLY A 67 17.99 -11.64 17.48
C GLY A 67 17.16 -11.36 16.22
N ARG A 68 16.98 -10.10 15.82
CA ARG A 68 16.19 -9.70 14.65
C ARG A 68 17.02 -9.00 13.59
N LEU A 69 16.65 -9.16 12.32
CA LEU A 69 17.22 -8.40 11.21
C LEU A 69 16.40 -7.13 10.93
N LEU A 70 17.02 -6.16 10.27
CA LEU A 70 16.36 -4.96 9.74
C LEU A 70 16.42 -4.97 8.21
N HIS A 71 15.27 -5.10 7.55
CA HIS A 71 15.13 -5.12 6.11
C HIS A 71 14.77 -3.74 5.59
N VAL A 72 15.55 -3.17 4.68
CA VAL A 72 15.29 -1.86 4.07
C VAL A 72 14.98 -2.01 2.59
N ASN A 73 13.85 -1.46 2.16
CA ASN A 73 13.30 -1.55 0.82
C ASN A 73 13.37 -0.17 0.16
N ILE A 74 14.16 -0.06 -0.92
CA ILE A 74 14.42 1.19 -1.64
C ILE A 74 13.99 1.04 -3.09
N ALA A 75 13.06 1.88 -3.53
CA ALA A 75 12.78 2.05 -4.95
C ALA A 75 13.63 3.19 -5.52
N SER A 76 14.41 2.89 -6.55
CA SER A 76 15.31 3.83 -7.21
C SER A 76 14.98 3.94 -8.70
N PHE A 77 14.66 5.16 -9.15
CA PHE A 77 14.41 5.44 -10.56
C PHE A 77 15.45 6.44 -11.07
N ARG A 78 16.45 5.92 -11.80
CA ARG A 78 17.53 6.72 -12.38
C ARG A 78 18.15 7.73 -11.41
N ASP A 79 18.24 7.36 -10.12
CA ASP A 79 18.60 8.27 -9.05
C ASP A 79 20.11 8.21 -8.76
N PRO A 80 20.88 9.28 -9.06
CA PRO A 80 22.32 9.31 -8.80
C PRO A 80 22.66 9.37 -7.31
N LEU A 81 21.69 9.63 -6.43
CA LEU A 81 21.89 9.75 -4.98
C LEU A 81 21.72 8.43 -4.24
N CYS A 82 21.22 7.37 -4.89
CA CYS A 82 21.08 6.03 -4.31
C CYS A 82 22.37 5.49 -3.65
N PRO A 83 23.56 5.58 -4.28
CA PRO A 83 24.83 5.25 -3.63
C PRO A 83 25.07 5.93 -2.28
N ARG A 84 24.75 7.23 -2.20
CA ARG A 84 24.96 8.05 -1.00
C ARG A 84 23.98 7.63 0.11
N THR A 85 22.75 7.31 -0.26
CA THR A 85 21.76 6.76 0.67
C THR A 85 22.25 5.47 1.30
N LEU A 86 22.77 4.52 0.50
CA LEU A 86 23.37 3.29 1.03
C LEU A 86 24.56 3.58 1.96
N LYS A 87 25.43 4.52 1.57
CA LYS A 87 26.56 4.96 2.40
C LYS A 87 26.08 5.41 3.77
N TYR A 88 25.18 6.39 3.83
CA TYR A 88 24.72 6.94 5.10
C TYR A 88 23.92 5.93 5.93
N LEU A 89 23.13 5.09 5.27
CA LEU A 89 22.39 4.00 5.91
C LEU A 89 23.32 3.09 6.71
N PHE A 90 24.43 2.64 6.12
CA PHE A 90 25.38 1.75 6.80
C PHE A 90 26.35 2.48 7.73
N THR A 91 26.95 3.61 7.32
CA THR A 91 27.96 4.29 8.15
C THR A 91 27.35 4.90 9.40
N LYS A 92 26.07 5.28 9.38
CA LYS A 92 25.39 5.87 10.53
C LYS A 92 24.59 4.85 11.34
N ALA A 93 24.60 3.57 10.98
CA ALA A 93 23.94 2.52 11.74
C ALA A 93 24.78 2.10 12.96
N LYS A 94 24.10 1.75 14.05
CA LYS A 94 24.68 1.14 15.24
C LYS A 94 25.03 -0.34 15.01
N ARG A 95 24.18 -1.06 14.27
CA ARG A 95 24.32 -2.50 13.97
C ARG A 95 24.25 -2.75 12.46
N PRO A 96 25.19 -2.21 11.67
CA PRO A 96 25.12 -2.30 10.21
C PRO A 96 25.13 -3.74 9.69
N SER A 97 25.72 -4.69 10.42
CA SER A 97 25.75 -6.12 10.05
C SER A 97 24.38 -6.81 10.09
N ASP A 98 23.40 -6.25 10.81
CA ASP A 98 22.05 -6.81 10.94
C ASP A 98 21.07 -6.24 9.91
N ILE A 99 21.56 -5.36 9.03
CA ILE A 99 20.74 -4.71 8.01
C ILE A 99 20.80 -5.48 6.69
N ARG A 100 19.67 -5.61 6.00
CA ARG A 100 19.56 -6.20 4.65
C ARG A 100 18.83 -5.20 3.76
N VAL A 101 19.45 -4.76 2.67
CA VAL A 101 18.87 -3.73 1.80
C VAL A 101 18.47 -4.33 0.47
N ARG A 102 17.20 -4.19 0.08
CA ARG A 102 16.70 -4.51 -1.26
C ARG A 102 16.49 -3.23 -2.03
N VAL A 103 17.16 -3.10 -3.16
CA VAL A 103 17.02 -1.95 -4.05
C VAL A 103 16.41 -2.42 -5.36
N LEU A 104 15.23 -1.92 -5.70
CA LEU A 104 14.78 -1.99 -7.08
C LEU A 104 15.39 -0.82 -7.85
N GLN A 105 16.34 -1.13 -8.71
CA GLN A 105 17.08 -0.17 -9.51
C GLN A 105 16.55 -0.15 -10.94
N GLN A 106 15.95 0.98 -11.34
CA GLN A 106 15.39 1.20 -12.66
C GLN A 106 16.30 2.16 -13.44
N ASN A 107 17.36 1.63 -14.04
CA ASN A 107 18.44 2.42 -14.66
C ASN A 107 18.54 2.18 -16.17
N VAL A 108 19.15 3.12 -16.87
CA VAL A 108 19.68 2.94 -18.23
C VAL A 108 21.15 2.49 -18.11
N PRO A 109 21.50 1.27 -18.60
CA PRO A 109 22.86 0.77 -18.51
C PRO A 109 23.87 1.70 -19.20
N ASN A 110 25.02 1.92 -18.54
CA ASN A 110 26.12 2.80 -18.98
C ASN A 110 25.80 4.30 -19.04
N GLU A 111 24.60 4.73 -18.61
CA GLU A 111 24.23 6.15 -18.52
C GLU A 111 24.01 6.55 -17.06
N ASP A 112 23.22 5.77 -16.33
CA ASP A 112 22.89 6.07 -14.93
C ASP A 112 23.91 5.45 -13.97
N LYS A 113 24.12 6.11 -12.83
CA LYS A 113 24.99 5.61 -11.77
C LYS A 113 24.35 4.38 -11.11
N ASP A 114 25.10 3.28 -11.03
CA ASP A 114 24.69 2.09 -10.29
C ASP A 114 24.75 2.35 -8.78
N CYS A 115 23.72 1.91 -8.06
CA CYS A 115 23.56 2.15 -6.64
C CYS A 115 24.60 1.40 -5.81
N LEU A 116 24.84 0.11 -6.08
CA LEU A 116 25.77 -0.72 -5.31
C LEU A 116 27.21 -0.41 -5.68
N GLU A 117 27.53 -0.37 -6.97
CA GLU A 117 28.90 -0.09 -7.41
C GLU A 117 29.30 1.33 -7.03
N GLY A 118 28.39 2.31 -7.18
CA GLY A 118 28.60 3.66 -6.71
C GLY A 118 28.78 3.77 -5.19
N TYR A 119 28.10 2.93 -4.41
CA TYR A 119 28.31 2.85 -2.96
C TYR A 119 29.70 2.29 -2.64
N CYS A 120 30.12 1.21 -3.31
CA CYS A 120 31.45 0.62 -3.17
C CYS A 120 32.56 1.64 -3.46
N GLU A 121 32.43 2.43 -4.54
CA GLU A 121 33.36 3.53 -4.86
C GLU A 121 33.47 4.53 -3.70
N MET A 122 32.32 5.00 -3.19
CA MET A 122 32.29 5.97 -2.09
C MET A 122 32.88 5.43 -0.78
N MET A 123 32.74 4.13 -0.52
CA MET A 123 33.34 3.48 0.66
C MET A 123 34.84 3.32 0.50
N ALA A 124 35.33 2.94 -0.69
CA ALA A 124 36.75 2.88 -0.99
C ALA A 124 37.42 4.25 -0.84
N GLU A 125 36.78 5.33 -1.34
CA GLU A 125 37.25 6.70 -1.17
C GLU A 125 37.28 7.13 0.31
N LEU A 126 36.22 6.86 1.06
CA LEU A 126 36.15 7.19 2.49
C LEU A 126 37.28 6.48 3.26
N ARG A 127 37.53 5.21 2.94
CA ARG A 127 38.62 4.45 3.55
C ARG A 127 39.98 5.02 3.22
N ALA A 128 40.22 5.38 1.95
CA ALA A 128 41.48 5.99 1.54
C ALA A 128 41.78 7.30 2.30
N GLN A 129 40.73 8.03 2.70
CA GLN A 129 40.83 9.28 3.47
C GLN A 129 41.05 9.05 4.97
N THR A 130 40.44 8.01 5.55
CA THR A 130 40.32 7.82 7.00
C THR A 130 41.21 6.72 7.57
N GLY A 131 41.72 5.83 6.71
CA GLY A 131 42.44 4.62 7.11
C GLY A 131 41.53 3.45 7.50
N GLY A 132 40.19 3.63 7.45
CA GLY A 132 39.20 2.70 8.00
C GLY A 132 39.07 2.83 9.53
N GLY A 133 38.04 2.22 10.12
CA GLY A 133 37.88 2.20 11.57
C GLY A 133 36.43 2.08 12.05
N ASP A 134 36.02 3.02 12.91
CA ASP A 134 34.64 3.14 13.37
C ASP A 134 33.69 3.38 12.18
N THR A 135 32.50 2.76 12.22
CA THR A 135 31.52 2.82 11.13
C THR A 135 31.07 4.27 10.86
N SER A 136 31.07 5.09 11.91
CA SER A 136 30.62 6.49 11.89
C SER A 136 31.57 7.45 11.16
N GLU A 137 32.89 7.22 11.23
CA GLU A 137 33.90 8.15 10.70
C GLU A 137 34.90 7.55 9.71
N GLY A 138 34.95 6.22 9.54
CA GLY A 138 35.90 5.57 8.62
C GLY A 138 35.36 4.39 7.83
N GLY A 139 34.12 3.97 8.07
CA GLY A 139 33.60 2.69 7.59
C GLY A 139 34.28 1.51 8.31
N PRO A 140 33.64 0.33 8.35
CA PRO A 140 34.18 -0.80 9.09
C PRO A 140 35.56 -1.23 8.56
N MET A 141 36.45 -1.60 9.47
CA MET A 141 37.78 -2.14 9.13
C MET A 141 37.64 -3.44 8.33
N GLY A 142 38.07 -3.49 7.06
CA GLY A 142 37.81 -4.67 6.21
C GLY A 142 37.94 -4.47 4.70
N ASP A 143 36.98 -4.96 3.92
CA ASP A 143 36.88 -4.86 2.44
C ASP A 143 36.78 -3.40 1.94
N GLU A 144 37.06 -3.15 0.65
CA GLU A 144 36.83 -1.85 -0.03
C GLU A 144 35.34 -1.56 -0.22
N CYS A 145 34.51 -2.62 -0.31
CA CYS A 145 33.06 -2.50 -0.34
C CYS A 145 32.40 -3.25 0.84
N PRO A 146 32.40 -2.68 2.05
CA PRO A 146 31.78 -3.32 3.20
C PRO A 146 30.27 -3.50 3.03
N HIS A 147 29.70 -4.57 3.60
CA HIS A 147 28.27 -4.90 3.54
C HIS A 147 27.72 -5.15 2.12
N ARG A 148 28.58 -5.37 1.11
CA ARG A 148 28.15 -5.64 -0.27
C ARG A 148 27.20 -6.84 -0.37
N ASP A 149 27.45 -7.87 0.42
CA ASP A 149 26.64 -9.10 0.52
C ASP A 149 25.28 -8.90 1.22
N GLN A 150 25.08 -7.74 1.85
CA GLN A 150 23.83 -7.35 2.49
C GLN A 150 22.92 -6.52 1.57
N VAL A 151 23.40 -6.15 0.37
CA VAL A 151 22.65 -5.34 -0.61
C VAL A 151 22.23 -6.21 -1.80
N PHE A 152 20.92 -6.33 -1.99
CA PHE A 152 20.28 -7.09 -3.06
C PHE A 152 19.73 -6.12 -4.11
N ILE A 153 20.33 -6.12 -5.30
CA ILE A 153 19.89 -5.28 -6.42
C ILE A 153 18.95 -6.08 -7.32
N HIS A 154 17.70 -5.64 -7.40
CA HIS A 154 16.76 -6.04 -8.44
C HIS A 154 16.82 -4.99 -9.54
N GLN A 155 17.50 -5.30 -10.64
CA GLN A 155 17.72 -4.37 -11.74
C GLN A 155 16.69 -4.58 -12.85
N ILE A 156 16.06 -3.50 -13.30
CA ILE A 156 15.27 -3.45 -14.53
C ILE A 156 15.70 -2.25 -15.39
N HIS A 157 15.41 -2.28 -16.69
CA HIS A 157 15.70 -1.14 -17.54
C HIS A 157 14.74 0.02 -17.19
N ALA A 158 15.21 1.27 -17.19
CA ALA A 158 14.35 2.43 -16.89
C ALA A 158 13.12 2.58 -17.83
N LYS A 159 13.15 1.93 -19.00
CA LYS A 159 12.04 1.87 -19.96
C LYS A 159 10.92 0.94 -19.48
N GLU A 160 11.19 0.05 -18.54
CA GLU A 160 10.21 -0.88 -17.97
C GLU A 160 9.59 -0.32 -16.68
N ALA A 161 10.09 0.83 -16.19
CA ALA A 161 9.55 1.49 -15.02
C ALA A 161 8.10 1.95 -15.26
N ALA A 162 7.23 1.73 -14.28
CA ALA A 162 5.82 2.10 -14.34
C ALA A 162 5.34 2.90 -13.13
N GLY A 163 6.25 3.60 -12.44
CA GLY A 163 5.96 4.43 -11.28
C GLY A 163 6.29 3.78 -9.92
N PRO A 164 6.05 4.48 -8.81
CA PRO A 164 6.45 4.07 -7.46
C PRO A 164 5.72 2.84 -6.95
N THR A 165 4.41 2.74 -7.15
CA THR A 165 3.63 1.56 -6.72
C THR A 165 4.11 0.28 -7.39
N PHE A 166 4.35 0.31 -8.71
CA PHE A 166 4.90 -0.80 -9.46
C PHE A 166 6.25 -1.24 -8.87
N ALA A 167 7.15 -0.27 -8.66
CA ALA A 167 8.47 -0.55 -8.12
C ALA A 167 8.43 -1.17 -6.71
N ARG A 168 7.68 -0.55 -5.79
CA ARG A 168 7.52 -1.07 -4.42
C ARG A 168 6.80 -2.43 -4.42
N GLY A 169 5.88 -2.66 -5.37
CA GLY A 169 5.21 -3.95 -5.55
C GLY A 169 6.15 -5.06 -6.03
N LEU A 170 7.14 -4.75 -6.89
CA LEU A 170 8.19 -5.71 -7.24
C LEU A 170 9.07 -6.04 -6.02
N ILE A 171 9.47 -5.04 -5.23
CA ILE A 171 10.20 -5.28 -3.98
C ILE A 171 9.38 -6.15 -3.01
N GLY A 172 8.07 -5.93 -2.95
CA GLY A 172 7.15 -6.77 -2.16
C GLY A 172 7.19 -8.25 -2.55
N LYS A 173 7.38 -8.58 -3.83
CA LYS A 173 7.58 -9.96 -4.28
C LYS A 173 8.94 -10.50 -3.85
N ASP A 174 10.01 -9.73 -4.00
CA ASP A 174 11.34 -10.12 -3.55
C ASP A 174 11.37 -10.41 -2.03
N MET A 175 10.57 -9.66 -1.26
CA MET A 175 10.37 -9.89 0.17
C MET A 175 9.63 -11.19 0.45
N LEU A 176 8.56 -11.50 -0.28
CA LEU A 176 7.82 -12.76 -0.15
C LEU A 176 8.68 -13.96 -0.54
N ASP A 177 9.48 -13.85 -1.60
CA ASP A 177 10.43 -14.89 -2.02
C ASP A 177 11.49 -15.14 -0.95
N ALA A 178 12.06 -14.07 -0.39
CA ALA A 178 13.03 -14.16 0.70
C ALA A 178 12.41 -14.73 1.98
N PHE A 179 11.15 -14.40 2.28
CA PHE A 179 10.38 -15.02 3.36
C PHE A 179 10.20 -16.54 3.12
N GLY A 180 9.84 -16.96 1.91
CA GLY A 180 9.75 -18.38 1.54
C GLY A 180 11.09 -19.13 1.69
N LYS A 181 12.21 -18.45 1.45
CA LYS A 181 13.57 -18.95 1.68
C LYS A 181 14.04 -18.87 3.15
N LYS A 182 13.21 -18.33 4.05
CA LYS A 182 13.51 -18.09 5.46
C LYS A 182 14.68 -17.13 5.70
N GLU A 183 14.89 -16.21 4.76
CA GLU A 183 15.85 -15.10 4.88
C GLU A 183 15.24 -13.88 5.60
N ILE A 184 13.91 -13.88 5.78
CA ILE A 184 13.13 -12.89 6.50
C ILE A 184 12.22 -13.63 7.47
N SER A 185 12.09 -13.14 8.69
CA SER A 185 11.11 -13.56 9.68
C SER A 185 10.00 -12.52 9.81
N GLN A 186 8.79 -12.97 10.16
CA GLN A 186 7.67 -12.08 10.47
C GLN A 186 8.01 -11.06 11.58
N GLN A 187 8.86 -11.47 12.52
CA GLN A 187 9.25 -10.72 13.71
C GLN A 187 10.48 -9.82 13.51
N ASP A 188 11.11 -9.86 12.33
CA ASP A 188 12.12 -8.90 11.92
C ASP A 188 11.51 -7.49 11.75
N PHE A 189 12.35 -6.48 11.63
CA PHE A 189 11.92 -5.12 11.30
C PHE A 189 12.05 -4.86 9.81
N CYS A 190 11.09 -4.14 9.24
CA CYS A 190 11.04 -3.77 7.84
C CYS A 190 10.85 -2.26 7.72
N MET A 191 11.61 -1.64 6.82
CA MET A 191 11.53 -0.23 6.48
C MET A 191 11.41 -0.07 4.97
N SER A 192 10.44 0.72 4.50
CA SER A 192 10.43 1.23 3.12
C SER A 192 10.70 2.73 3.13
N THR A 193 11.57 3.18 2.21
CA THR A 193 12.00 4.57 2.09
C THR A 193 12.43 4.88 0.65
N ASP A 194 12.78 6.13 0.38
CA ASP A 194 13.18 6.60 -0.95
C ASP A 194 14.70 6.40 -1.18
N SER A 195 15.17 6.75 -2.38
CA SER A 195 16.56 6.50 -2.82
C SER A 195 17.53 7.65 -2.54
N HIS A 196 17.09 8.75 -1.94
CA HIS A 196 17.89 9.96 -1.69
C HIS A 196 17.71 10.45 -0.25
N MET A 197 18.07 9.58 0.68
CA MET A 197 17.87 9.79 2.11
C MET A 197 19.19 10.08 2.82
N ASP A 198 19.05 10.67 4.00
CA ASP A 198 20.08 10.73 5.02
C ASP A 198 19.50 10.28 6.37
N PHE A 199 20.37 9.96 7.31
CA PHE A 199 20.03 9.35 8.58
C PHE A 199 20.73 10.06 9.73
N GLU A 200 20.11 10.04 10.91
CA GLU A 200 20.78 10.36 12.16
C GLU A 200 21.83 9.28 12.53
N PRO A 201 22.88 9.61 13.28
CA PRO A 201 23.73 8.59 13.89
C PRO A 201 22.91 7.62 14.76
N GLU A 202 23.18 6.33 14.67
CA GLU A 202 22.46 5.25 15.37
C GLU A 202 20.95 5.22 15.04
N TRP A 203 20.57 5.65 13.83
CA TRP A 203 19.17 5.74 13.42
C TRP A 203 18.40 4.42 13.55
N ASP A 204 19.07 3.31 13.30
CA ASP A 204 18.53 1.95 13.28
C ASP A 204 18.03 1.52 14.67
N GLU A 205 18.88 1.65 15.69
CA GLU A 205 18.50 1.39 17.09
C GLU A 205 17.43 2.40 17.56
N LYS A 206 17.59 3.68 17.20
CA LYS A 206 16.62 4.73 17.51
C LYS A 206 15.24 4.47 16.91
N MET A 207 15.17 3.91 15.69
CA MET A 207 13.92 3.55 15.03
C MET A 207 13.24 2.35 15.70
N VAL A 208 14.00 1.32 16.09
CA VAL A 208 13.46 0.19 16.85
C VAL A 208 12.91 0.65 18.20
N ASN A 209 13.69 1.44 18.95
CA ASN A 209 13.26 1.99 20.24
C ASN A 209 12.01 2.87 20.09
N MET A 210 11.93 3.65 19.01
CA MET A 210 10.72 4.43 18.71
C MET A 210 9.51 3.53 18.45
N TRP A 211 9.69 2.44 17.71
CA TRP A 211 8.60 1.51 17.42
C TRP A 211 8.11 0.83 18.70
N ASP A 212 9.01 0.44 19.60
CA ASP A 212 8.65 -0.12 20.91
C ASP A 212 7.82 0.86 21.76
N LEU A 213 8.08 2.17 21.68
CA LEU A 213 7.30 3.20 22.37
C LEU A 213 5.85 3.32 21.86
N ALA A 214 5.54 2.82 20.65
CA ALA A 214 4.17 2.76 20.17
C ALA A 214 3.30 1.77 20.97
N GLN A 215 3.93 0.79 21.63
CA GLN A 215 3.25 -0.25 22.43
C GLN A 215 2.13 -0.93 21.62
N ASN A 216 2.44 -1.28 20.37
CA ASN A 216 1.51 -1.91 19.44
C ASN A 216 2.28 -2.79 18.44
N GLU A 217 2.08 -4.10 18.49
CA GLU A 217 2.70 -5.06 17.57
C GLU A 217 2.28 -4.83 16.11
N TYR A 218 1.13 -4.20 15.90
CA TYR A 218 0.60 -3.84 14.59
C TYR A 218 0.88 -2.37 14.21
N ALA A 219 1.87 -1.73 14.85
CA ALA A 219 2.27 -0.36 14.50
C ALA A 219 3.05 -0.28 13.19
N VAL A 220 2.69 0.73 12.40
CA VAL A 220 3.44 1.24 11.25
C VAL A 220 3.81 2.69 11.52
N LEU A 221 5.09 2.98 11.75
CA LEU A 221 5.57 4.36 11.84
C LEU A 221 5.68 4.93 10.43
N SER A 222 4.96 6.00 10.14
CA SER A 222 4.98 6.60 8.81
C SER A 222 4.70 8.09 8.81
N THR A 223 5.46 8.83 8.00
CA THR A 223 5.28 10.26 7.78
C THR A 223 6.06 10.75 6.55
N TYR A 224 5.88 12.02 6.19
CA TYR A 224 6.86 12.76 5.39
C TYR A 224 8.03 13.14 6.28
N VAL A 225 9.23 12.82 5.85
CA VAL A 225 10.42 13.09 6.64
C VAL A 225 10.91 14.52 6.43
N ALA A 226 11.72 15.01 7.38
CA ALA A 226 12.34 16.32 7.25
C ALA A 226 13.36 16.38 6.11
N ASN A 227 13.69 17.59 5.67
CA ASN A 227 14.78 17.79 4.72
C ASN A 227 16.15 17.55 5.40
N ILE A 228 17.15 17.07 4.67
CA ILE A 228 18.50 16.76 5.19
C ILE A 228 19.21 17.97 5.83
N ASP A 229 18.83 19.20 5.49
CA ASP A 229 19.38 20.40 6.13
C ASP A 229 18.94 20.58 7.59
N GLN A 230 17.98 19.77 8.04
CA GLN A 230 17.48 19.71 9.42
C GLN A 230 18.16 18.60 10.24
N LEU A 231 19.12 17.87 9.67
CA LEU A 231 19.89 16.85 10.40
C LEU A 231 20.54 17.44 11.66
N GLY A 232 20.28 16.81 12.81
CA GLY A 232 20.77 17.22 14.12
C GLY A 232 20.21 18.56 14.64
N LYS A 233 19.15 19.10 14.02
CA LYS A 233 18.59 20.42 14.38
C LYS A 233 17.18 20.30 14.94
N ASP A 234 16.97 20.93 16.08
CA ASP A 234 15.63 21.21 16.58
C ASP A 234 15.10 22.49 15.95
N LEU A 235 14.08 22.35 15.10
CA LEU A 235 13.37 23.49 14.55
C LEU A 235 12.67 24.27 15.67
N ASN A 236 12.93 25.57 15.75
CA ASN A 236 12.32 26.46 16.74
C ASN A 236 12.56 26.06 18.21
N GLY A 237 13.64 25.31 18.50
CA GLY A 237 13.93 24.81 19.85
C GLY A 237 12.94 23.74 20.35
N ALA A 238 12.26 23.06 19.43
CA ALA A 238 11.36 21.95 19.72
C ALA A 238 11.63 20.79 18.75
N HIS A 239 11.37 19.58 19.20
CA HIS A 239 11.37 18.41 18.32
C HIS A 239 10.08 18.42 17.49
N GLU A 240 10.18 18.90 16.25
CA GLU A 240 9.07 18.97 15.31
C GLU A 240 9.04 17.74 14.39
N VAL A 241 7.86 17.16 14.20
CA VAL A 241 7.64 16.08 13.24
C VAL A 241 6.41 16.41 12.38
N PRO A 242 6.49 16.22 11.05
CA PRO A 242 5.31 16.28 10.19
C PRO A 242 4.26 15.25 10.63
N HIS A 243 3.02 15.70 10.85
CA HIS A 243 1.88 14.87 11.22
C HIS A 243 0.92 14.76 10.03
N LEU A 244 0.76 13.54 9.50
CA LEU A 244 -0.12 13.28 8.37
C LEU A 244 -1.56 13.14 8.84
N CYS A 245 -2.40 14.08 8.42
CA CYS A 245 -3.85 14.04 8.67
C CYS A 245 -4.65 14.88 7.65
N MET A 246 -3.96 15.55 6.71
CA MET A 246 -4.60 16.49 5.78
C MET A 246 -4.73 15.92 4.40
N VAL A 247 -5.97 15.64 4.00
CA VAL A 247 -6.29 15.10 2.67
C VAL A 247 -7.13 16.05 1.82
N GLN A 248 -7.04 15.89 0.51
CA GLN A 248 -7.93 16.46 -0.48
C GLN A 248 -8.30 15.39 -1.51
N PHE A 249 -9.36 15.64 -2.30
CA PHE A 249 -9.69 14.78 -3.42
C PHE A 249 -9.17 15.39 -4.73
N THR A 250 -8.35 14.62 -5.45
CA THR A 250 -7.99 14.86 -6.85
C THR A 250 -8.75 13.85 -7.71
N SER A 251 -8.05 13.00 -8.49
CA SER A 251 -8.61 11.74 -8.98
C SER A 251 -8.78 10.72 -7.84
N GLN A 252 -7.96 10.83 -6.80
CA GLN A 252 -7.88 9.94 -5.64
C GLN A 252 -7.81 10.74 -4.33
N VAL A 253 -7.76 10.07 -3.18
CA VAL A 253 -7.45 10.70 -1.89
C VAL A 253 -5.97 11.03 -1.85
N ARG A 254 -5.64 12.32 -1.71
CA ARG A 254 -4.28 12.84 -1.68
C ARG A 254 -3.96 13.49 -0.35
N THR A 255 -2.84 13.14 0.26
CA THR A 255 -2.24 13.95 1.32
C THR A 255 -1.72 15.26 0.72
N HIS A 256 -2.35 16.40 1.03
CA HIS A 256 -1.99 17.68 0.41
C HIS A 256 -1.11 18.56 1.29
N ALA A 257 -1.05 18.26 2.59
CA ALA A 257 -0.25 18.99 3.56
C ALA A 257 0.03 18.12 4.78
N THR A 258 0.92 18.60 5.64
CA THR A 258 1.16 18.01 6.97
C THR A 258 0.87 19.05 8.04
N LYS A 259 0.50 18.57 9.22
CA LYS A 259 0.51 19.37 10.45
C LYS A 259 1.83 19.22 11.16
N CYS A 260 2.00 19.96 12.26
CA CYS A 260 3.19 19.86 13.10
C CYS A 260 2.80 19.22 14.43
N ALA A 261 3.51 18.15 14.81
CA ALA A 261 3.54 17.66 16.17
C ALA A 261 4.87 18.07 16.82
N ARG A 262 4.83 18.47 18.09
CA ARG A 262 6.00 18.94 18.86
C ARG A 262 6.18 18.16 20.14
N ASN A 263 7.44 17.84 20.44
CA ASN A 263 7.88 17.29 21.73
C ASN A 263 7.04 16.08 22.18
N LEU A 264 6.63 15.23 21.22
CA LEU A 264 5.90 14.02 21.51
C LEU A 264 6.75 13.08 22.38
N ILE A 265 6.16 12.48 23.41
CA ILE A 265 6.87 11.50 24.25
C ILE A 265 6.88 10.08 23.66
N LYS A 266 5.96 9.80 22.73
CA LYS A 266 5.82 8.52 22.02
C LYS A 266 5.19 8.76 20.64
N PRO A 267 5.25 7.80 19.70
CA PRO A 267 4.57 7.91 18.42
C PRO A 267 3.08 8.18 18.59
N LYS A 268 2.52 9.05 17.75
CA LYS A 268 1.13 9.50 17.82
C LYS A 268 0.28 8.81 16.76
N LEU A 269 -0.88 8.27 17.14
CA LEU A 269 -1.82 7.65 16.19
C LEU A 269 -2.32 8.68 15.14
N THR A 270 -2.40 8.26 13.88
CA THR A 270 -2.98 9.02 12.75
C THR A 270 -4.35 8.49 12.34
N ASN A 271 -5.12 9.29 11.61
CA ASN A 271 -6.45 8.92 11.11
C ASN A 271 -6.38 8.02 9.86
N ALA A 272 -5.54 6.98 9.92
CA ALA A 272 -5.23 6.07 8.81
C ALA A 272 -4.65 6.78 7.58
N ILE A 273 -3.64 7.64 7.80
CA ILE A 273 -2.88 8.29 6.73
C ILE A 273 -1.43 7.84 6.81
N TRP A 274 -0.92 7.36 5.69
CA TRP A 274 0.44 6.84 5.49
C TRP A 274 1.20 7.77 4.55
N GLY A 275 2.52 7.85 4.66
CA GLY A 275 3.39 8.62 3.77
C GLY A 275 4.51 7.75 3.20
N ALA A 276 4.81 7.92 1.92
CA ALA A 276 5.74 7.04 1.20
C ALA A 276 7.22 7.18 1.60
N GLY A 277 7.62 8.35 2.13
CA GLY A 277 9.01 8.66 2.47
C GLY A 277 9.56 7.85 3.65
N LEU A 278 8.69 7.38 4.55
CA LEU A 278 9.04 6.50 5.65
C LEU A 278 7.88 5.56 5.98
N SER A 279 8.14 4.26 6.01
CA SER A 279 7.26 3.22 6.54
C SER A 279 8.09 2.23 7.33
N PHE A 280 7.99 2.20 8.65
CA PHE A 280 8.77 1.31 9.54
C PHE A 280 7.85 0.48 10.45
N SER A 281 8.02 -0.83 10.44
CA SER A 281 7.17 -1.76 11.19
C SER A 281 7.87 -3.11 11.41
N LYS A 282 7.21 -4.05 12.09
CA LYS A 282 7.54 -5.47 11.92
C LYS A 282 7.32 -5.93 10.48
N CYS A 283 8.10 -6.91 10.04
CA CYS A 283 8.05 -7.41 8.66
C CYS A 283 6.74 -8.11 8.31
N HIS A 284 6.00 -8.62 9.29
CA HIS A 284 4.66 -9.15 9.03
C HIS A 284 3.71 -8.10 8.41
N ALA A 285 3.95 -6.79 8.58
CA ALA A 285 3.16 -5.75 7.91
C ALA A 285 3.38 -5.76 6.39
N GLU A 286 4.63 -5.70 5.96
CA GLU A 286 5.00 -5.70 4.54
C GLU A 286 4.69 -7.05 3.85
N LEU A 287 4.78 -8.16 4.61
CA LEU A 287 4.45 -9.50 4.10
C LEU A 287 2.94 -9.73 3.94
N LYS A 288 2.11 -9.26 4.88
CA LYS A 288 0.64 -9.40 4.79
C LYS A 288 0.02 -8.41 3.81
N VAL A 289 0.60 -7.21 3.75
CA VAL A 289 0.09 -6.12 2.93
C VAL A 289 1.22 -5.74 1.98
N PRO A 290 1.45 -6.44 0.87
CA PRO A 290 2.43 -5.99 -0.13
C PRO A 290 1.87 -4.82 -0.95
N VAL A 291 2.72 -3.92 -1.45
CA VAL A 291 2.26 -2.83 -2.35
C VAL A 291 1.71 -3.44 -3.64
N ASP A 292 0.62 -2.88 -4.17
CA ASP A 292 -0.03 -3.39 -5.37
C ASP A 292 0.77 -3.02 -6.63
N PRO A 293 1.35 -3.99 -7.38
CA PRO A 293 2.08 -3.69 -8.60
C PRO A 293 1.16 -3.43 -9.81
N HIS A 294 -0.15 -3.62 -9.68
CA HIS A 294 -1.15 -3.46 -10.76
C HIS A 294 -1.71 -2.04 -10.86
N THR A 295 -0.96 -1.05 -10.37
CA THR A 295 -1.34 0.36 -10.38
C THR A 295 -0.33 1.26 -11.11
N PRO A 296 0.09 0.92 -12.35
CA PRO A 296 1.05 1.71 -13.10
C PRO A 296 0.63 3.18 -13.25
N GLY A 297 1.57 4.08 -13.03
CA GLY A 297 1.37 5.53 -13.12
C GLY A 297 0.65 6.15 -11.92
N ILE A 298 0.22 5.36 -10.94
CA ILE A 298 -0.28 5.89 -9.67
C ILE A 298 0.89 6.48 -8.89
N PHE A 299 0.79 7.78 -8.67
CA PHE A 299 1.60 8.56 -7.75
C PHE A 299 0.69 9.26 -6.74
N ASP A 300 -0.44 9.80 -7.24
CA ASP A 300 -1.51 10.36 -6.43
C ASP A 300 -2.53 9.26 -6.07
N GLY A 301 -2.75 9.02 -4.78
CA GLY A 301 -3.66 8.00 -4.26
C GLY A 301 -3.00 6.74 -3.69
N GLU A 302 -1.72 6.47 -3.99
CA GLU A 302 -1.03 5.28 -3.44
C GLU A 302 -1.04 5.29 -1.91
N GLU A 303 -0.89 6.47 -1.32
CA GLU A 303 -0.68 6.62 0.11
C GLU A 303 -1.92 6.27 0.92
N PHE A 304 -3.08 6.78 0.52
CA PHE A 304 -4.32 6.48 1.19
C PHE A 304 -4.78 5.05 0.91
N ASN A 305 -4.57 4.53 -0.32
CA ASN A 305 -4.87 3.13 -0.61
C ASN A 305 -4.02 2.19 0.25
N ARG A 306 -2.72 2.47 0.39
CA ARG A 306 -1.81 1.74 1.27
C ARG A 306 -2.29 1.78 2.71
N ALA A 307 -2.70 2.96 3.18
CA ALA A 307 -3.20 3.15 4.54
C ALA A 307 -4.51 2.39 4.80
N ALA A 308 -5.46 2.44 3.88
CA ALA A 308 -6.73 1.72 3.95
C ALA A 308 -6.51 0.20 4.05
N ARG A 309 -5.58 -0.34 3.27
CA ARG A 309 -5.21 -1.75 3.33
C ARG A 309 -4.55 -2.10 4.65
N PHE A 310 -3.55 -1.34 5.09
CA PHE A 310 -2.96 -1.55 6.43
C PHE A 310 -4.03 -1.55 7.52
N TRP A 311 -4.88 -0.53 7.52
CA TRP A 311 -5.93 -0.39 8.52
C TRP A 311 -6.86 -1.61 8.51
N THR A 312 -7.42 -2.01 7.37
CA THR A 312 -8.33 -3.17 7.28
C THR A 312 -7.69 -4.52 7.67
N TYR A 313 -6.36 -4.66 7.55
CA TYR A 313 -5.58 -5.80 8.04
C TYR A 313 -5.28 -5.77 9.56
N GLY A 314 -5.70 -4.73 10.27
CA GLY A 314 -5.49 -4.56 11.71
C GLY A 314 -4.30 -3.66 12.08
N TYR A 315 -3.60 -3.09 11.11
CA TYR A 315 -2.47 -2.19 11.38
C TYR A 315 -2.93 -0.79 11.75
N ASP A 316 -2.08 -0.08 12.48
CA ASP A 316 -2.30 1.29 12.91
C ASP A 316 -1.10 2.14 12.51
N ILE A 317 -1.37 3.30 11.95
CA ILE A 317 -0.31 4.20 11.46
C ILE A 317 -0.04 5.26 12.50
N TYR A 318 1.23 5.46 12.82
CA TYR A 318 1.69 6.43 13.80
C TYR A 318 2.64 7.43 13.17
N THR A 319 2.45 8.70 13.50
CA THR A 319 3.47 9.74 13.31
C THR A 319 4.63 9.48 14.27
N PRO A 320 5.87 9.41 13.76
CA PRO A 320 7.08 9.34 14.58
C PRO A 320 7.12 10.44 15.65
N HIS A 321 7.71 10.13 16.81
CA HIS A 321 7.90 11.15 17.86
C HIS A 321 9.15 12.01 17.63
N ARG A 322 10.07 11.56 16.78
CA ARG A 322 11.32 12.22 16.39
C ARG A 322 11.61 11.99 14.91
N VAL A 323 12.52 12.78 14.35
CA VAL A 323 13.04 12.62 13.00
C VAL A 323 14.41 11.93 13.06
N PHE A 324 14.51 10.71 12.52
CA PHE A 324 15.78 9.97 12.41
C PHE A 324 16.16 9.60 10.97
N VAL A 325 15.21 9.74 10.05
CA VAL A 325 15.36 9.55 8.62
C VAL A 325 14.98 10.87 7.97
N LEU A 326 15.75 11.31 6.97
CA LEU A 326 15.63 12.61 6.34
C LEU A 326 15.75 12.45 4.82
N HIS A 327 15.17 13.37 4.07
CA HIS A 327 15.08 13.30 2.61
C HIS A 327 15.78 14.48 1.95
N ASP A 328 16.56 14.23 0.91
CA ASP A 328 17.23 15.29 0.14
C ASP A 328 16.30 15.89 -0.91
N TYR A 329 15.37 16.75 -0.46
CA TYR A 329 14.43 17.40 -1.35
C TYR A 329 15.12 18.28 -2.41
N PRO A 330 16.11 19.13 -2.08
CA PRO A 330 16.80 19.93 -3.08
C PRO A 330 17.59 19.09 -4.09
N GLY A 331 18.23 18.02 -3.65
CA GLY A 331 19.01 17.15 -4.53
C GLY A 331 18.14 16.33 -5.48
N SER A 332 16.98 15.85 -5.03
CA SER A 332 16.14 14.97 -5.84
C SER A 332 15.11 15.72 -6.69
N GLN A 333 14.47 16.76 -6.19
CA GLN A 333 13.37 17.45 -6.89
C GLN A 333 13.84 18.36 -8.03
N HIS A 334 15.11 18.80 -8.01
CA HIS A 334 15.67 19.59 -9.10
C HIS A 334 16.23 18.74 -10.26
N ASN A 335 16.25 17.41 -10.12
CA ASN A 335 16.70 16.52 -11.18
C ASN A 335 15.51 16.12 -12.08
N PRO A 336 15.47 16.60 -13.35
CA PRO A 336 14.34 16.33 -14.24
C PRO A 336 14.21 14.84 -14.61
N VAL A 337 15.30 14.08 -14.51
CA VAL A 337 15.32 12.66 -14.84
C VAL A 337 14.62 11.85 -13.75
N THR A 338 14.98 12.03 -12.49
CA THR A 338 14.33 11.34 -11.36
C THR A 338 12.87 11.74 -11.23
N SER A 339 12.53 13.02 -11.47
CA SER A 339 11.14 13.50 -11.45
C SER A 339 10.27 12.95 -12.59
N SER A 340 10.88 12.32 -13.61
CA SER A 340 10.15 11.76 -14.76
C SER A 340 9.57 10.36 -14.52
N TRP A 341 9.67 9.83 -13.29
CA TRP A 341 9.15 8.49 -12.94
C TRP A 341 7.67 8.30 -13.27
N GLY A 342 6.88 9.38 -13.16
CA GLY A 342 5.47 9.46 -13.58
C GLY A 342 5.24 9.52 -15.09
N HIS A 343 6.28 9.36 -15.91
CA HIS A 343 6.23 9.27 -17.37
C HIS A 343 6.87 7.96 -17.89
N GLY A 344 6.92 6.94 -17.04
CA GLY A 344 7.39 5.60 -17.38
C GLY A 344 6.55 4.88 -18.45
N SER A 345 6.83 3.60 -18.69
CA SER A 345 6.13 2.78 -19.70
C SER A 345 4.75 2.36 -19.24
N PHE A 346 3.82 3.30 -19.27
CA PHE A 346 2.39 3.04 -19.12
C PHE A 346 1.60 3.99 -20.01
N SER A 347 0.48 3.50 -20.54
CA SER A 347 -0.44 4.29 -21.35
C SER A 347 -1.44 5.06 -20.48
N ALA A 348 -2.14 6.03 -21.08
CA ALA A 348 -3.27 6.67 -20.41
C ALA A 348 -4.38 5.68 -20.03
N SER A 349 -4.51 4.57 -20.78
CA SER A 349 -5.46 3.50 -20.45
C SER A 349 -5.04 2.73 -19.20
N ASP A 350 -3.74 2.48 -19.03
CA ASP A 350 -3.20 1.79 -17.85
C ASP A 350 -3.41 2.64 -16.58
N LEU A 351 -3.16 3.95 -16.67
CA LEU A 351 -3.44 4.87 -15.57
C LEU A 351 -4.94 4.93 -15.23
N LYS A 352 -5.81 4.94 -16.26
CA LYS A 352 -7.27 4.90 -16.06
C LYS A 352 -7.71 3.61 -15.36
N ASN A 353 -7.18 2.46 -15.78
CA ASN A 353 -7.44 1.16 -15.15
C ASN A 353 -6.92 1.10 -13.71
N SER A 354 -5.78 1.73 -13.44
CA SER A 354 -5.23 1.86 -12.09
C SER A 354 -6.15 2.67 -11.18
N HIS A 355 -6.65 3.82 -11.66
CA HIS A 355 -7.66 4.58 -10.92
C HIS A 355 -8.96 3.80 -10.71
N TYR A 356 -9.41 3.04 -11.72
CA TYR A 356 -10.59 2.17 -11.60
C TYR A 356 -10.37 1.11 -10.50
N ARG A 357 -9.22 0.44 -10.49
CA ARG A 357 -8.83 -0.54 -9.47
C ARG A 357 -8.83 0.06 -8.06
N LEU A 358 -8.20 1.22 -7.88
CA LEU A 358 -8.17 1.93 -6.59
C LEU A 358 -9.58 2.35 -6.13
N ASN A 359 -10.40 2.87 -7.06
CA ASN A 359 -11.76 3.28 -6.75
C ASN A 359 -12.64 2.09 -6.33
N THR A 360 -12.53 0.95 -7.04
CA THR A 360 -13.23 -0.29 -6.68
C THR A 360 -12.84 -0.78 -5.30
N MET A 361 -11.56 -0.71 -4.95
CA MET A 361 -11.05 -1.15 -3.66
C MET A 361 -11.60 -0.31 -2.50
N LEU A 362 -11.84 0.99 -2.72
CA LEU A 362 -12.23 1.96 -1.69
C LEU A 362 -13.72 2.37 -1.74
N ASP A 363 -14.54 1.72 -2.57
CA ASP A 363 -15.94 2.10 -2.83
C ASP A 363 -16.10 3.58 -3.25
N MET A 364 -15.13 4.10 -4.00
CA MET A 364 -15.18 5.45 -4.52
C MET A 364 -15.91 5.51 -5.88
N PRO A 365 -16.59 6.62 -6.20
CA PRO A 365 -17.19 6.81 -7.51
C PRO A 365 -16.18 6.66 -8.65
N GLY A 366 -16.55 5.83 -9.64
CA GLY A 366 -15.71 5.47 -10.79
C GLY A 366 -14.97 4.14 -10.66
N GLY A 367 -15.32 3.31 -9.66
CA GLY A 367 -14.94 1.89 -9.57
C GLY A 367 -16.01 0.95 -10.15
N GLU A 368 -15.84 -0.35 -9.90
CA GLU A 368 -16.74 -1.43 -10.31
C GLU A 368 -18.11 -1.29 -9.64
N ALA A 369 -19.17 -1.40 -10.43
CA ALA A 369 -20.55 -1.25 -9.97
C ALA A 369 -21.18 -2.59 -9.57
N ASP A 370 -20.67 -3.70 -10.12
CA ASP A 370 -21.07 -5.04 -9.73
C ASP A 370 -20.41 -5.42 -8.39
N ASN A 371 -21.22 -5.61 -7.35
CA ASN A 371 -20.73 -5.91 -6.01
C ASN A 371 -19.92 -7.21 -5.93
N GLU A 372 -20.28 -8.24 -6.71
CA GLU A 372 -19.58 -9.53 -6.69
C GLU A 372 -18.20 -9.39 -7.34
N LYS A 373 -18.10 -8.67 -8.46
CA LYS A 373 -16.82 -8.38 -9.11
C LYS A 373 -15.92 -7.49 -8.25
N ALA A 374 -16.51 -6.46 -7.62
CA ALA A 374 -15.78 -5.61 -6.68
C ALA A 374 -15.25 -6.42 -5.49
N LEU A 375 -16.05 -7.37 -5.00
CA LEU A 375 -15.69 -8.24 -3.89
C LEU A 375 -14.51 -9.17 -4.22
N VAL A 376 -14.44 -9.71 -5.44
CA VAL A 376 -13.28 -10.50 -5.90
C VAL A 376 -12.00 -9.70 -5.76
N LEU A 377 -11.98 -8.45 -6.26
CA LEU A 377 -10.81 -7.57 -6.11
C LEU A 377 -10.50 -7.25 -4.64
N LYS A 378 -11.53 -6.94 -3.84
CA LYS A 378 -11.33 -6.61 -2.41
C LYS A 378 -10.78 -7.77 -1.60
N ARG A 379 -11.00 -9.02 -2.02
CA ARG A 379 -10.49 -10.24 -1.37
C ARG A 379 -9.17 -10.74 -1.96
N SER A 380 -8.67 -10.12 -3.02
CA SER A 380 -7.45 -10.56 -3.68
C SER A 380 -6.19 -10.28 -2.82
N LYS A 381 -5.06 -10.84 -3.23
CA LYS A 381 -3.72 -10.61 -2.65
C LYS A 381 -3.42 -9.13 -2.36
N TYR A 382 -3.87 -8.23 -3.22
CA TYR A 382 -3.66 -6.78 -3.08
C TYR A 382 -4.92 -6.03 -2.62
N GLY A 383 -5.95 -6.75 -2.19
CA GLY A 383 -7.19 -6.20 -1.67
C GLY A 383 -7.11 -5.72 -0.22
N LEU A 384 -8.28 -5.64 0.39
CA LEU A 384 -8.52 -5.21 1.76
C LEU A 384 -8.35 -6.36 2.76
N GLY A 385 -7.99 -6.01 3.99
CA GLY A 385 -7.92 -6.97 5.08
C GLY A 385 -9.29 -7.31 5.64
N ASP A 386 -9.30 -8.38 6.43
CA ASP A 386 -10.52 -9.01 6.92
C ASP A 386 -10.66 -8.97 8.44
N ARG A 387 -9.92 -8.04 9.08
CA ARG A 387 -9.71 -8.02 10.54
C ARG A 387 -10.44 -6.89 11.24
N ARG A 388 -10.77 -5.81 10.54
CA ARG A 388 -11.52 -4.68 11.10
C ARG A 388 -12.97 -4.69 10.64
N SER A 389 -13.84 -4.97 11.62
CA SER A 389 -15.27 -4.66 11.59
C SER A 389 -15.66 -4.17 12.99
N LEU A 390 -16.29 -3.01 13.08
CA LEU A 390 -16.91 -2.53 14.30
C LEU A 390 -18.10 -3.45 14.59
N VAL A 391 -17.87 -4.47 15.40
CA VAL A 391 -18.94 -5.15 16.13
C VAL A 391 -19.44 -4.20 17.23
N ARG A 392 -20.03 -3.08 16.85
CA ARG A 392 -20.68 -2.18 17.80
C ARG A 392 -22.13 -2.66 17.96
N PHE A 393 -22.35 -3.42 19.03
CA PHE A 393 -23.65 -3.72 19.66
C PHE A 393 -24.85 -3.93 18.72
N GLY A 394 -25.22 -5.20 18.52
CA GLY A 394 -26.62 -5.61 18.42
C GLY A 394 -27.48 -4.93 17.36
N ALA A 395 -27.09 -5.02 16.09
CA ALA A 395 -28.05 -4.92 14.99
C ALA A 395 -27.69 -5.94 13.92
N TRP A 396 -28.56 -6.93 13.79
CA TRP A 396 -28.62 -7.88 12.67
C TRP A 396 -28.88 -7.08 11.39
N CYS A 397 -27.82 -6.63 10.71
CA CYS A 397 -27.92 -6.11 9.35
C CYS A 397 -27.52 -7.23 8.40
N SER A 398 -28.49 -7.80 7.70
CA SER A 398 -28.35 -8.98 6.83
C SER A 398 -27.54 -8.77 5.54
N ASN A 399 -26.70 -7.73 5.45
CA ASN A 399 -25.81 -7.47 4.30
C ASN A 399 -24.36 -7.32 4.80
N HIS A 400 -23.66 -8.45 4.94
CA HIS A 400 -22.39 -8.62 5.65
C HIS A 400 -21.12 -7.98 5.02
N PHE A 401 -21.22 -7.34 3.85
CA PHE A 401 -20.05 -6.90 3.07
C PHE A 401 -19.56 -5.46 3.34
N VAL A 402 -20.32 -4.70 4.13
CA VAL A 402 -20.28 -3.22 4.13
C VAL A 402 -19.42 -2.63 5.27
N HIS A 403 -18.96 -3.44 6.22
CA HIS A 403 -18.46 -2.93 7.51
C HIS A 403 -17.04 -2.33 7.45
N SER A 404 -16.06 -2.96 6.79
CA SER A 404 -14.65 -2.51 6.91
C SER A 404 -14.37 -1.13 6.29
N ILE A 405 -15.00 -0.81 5.15
CA ILE A 405 -14.89 0.52 4.53
C ILE A 405 -15.70 1.56 5.30
N ASP A 406 -16.89 1.22 5.79
CA ASP A 406 -17.67 2.14 6.64
C ASP A 406 -16.91 2.51 7.90
N ASP A 407 -16.25 1.55 8.53
CA ASP A 407 -15.46 1.78 9.73
C ASP A 407 -14.20 2.59 9.43
N LEU A 408 -13.57 2.36 8.27
CA LEU A 408 -12.46 3.21 7.81
C LEU A 408 -12.93 4.65 7.58
N ILE A 409 -14.10 4.85 6.95
CA ILE A 409 -14.70 6.18 6.74
C ILE A 409 -14.98 6.84 8.09
N GLN A 410 -15.52 6.11 9.06
CA GLN A 410 -15.77 6.60 10.42
C GLN A 410 -14.48 6.89 11.20
N PHE A 411 -13.45 6.05 11.07
CA PHE A 411 -12.19 6.23 11.77
C PHE A 411 -11.33 7.34 11.16
N SER A 412 -11.20 7.36 9.82
CA SER A 412 -10.39 8.37 9.10
C SER A 412 -11.09 9.71 8.98
N GLY A 413 -12.42 9.68 8.92
CA GLY A 413 -13.26 10.83 8.67
C GLY A 413 -13.50 11.17 7.23
N ILE A 414 -12.90 10.43 6.31
CA ILE A 414 -12.89 10.79 4.90
C ILE A 414 -14.09 10.13 4.23
N ASP A 415 -14.96 10.94 3.63
CA ASP A 415 -16.13 10.44 2.91
C ASP A 415 -15.73 10.00 1.50
N LEU A 416 -15.34 8.73 1.38
CA LEU A 416 -14.88 8.14 0.12
C LEU A 416 -15.99 8.10 -0.95
N ARG A 417 -17.23 7.82 -0.53
CA ARG A 417 -18.39 7.66 -1.43
C ARG A 417 -18.85 8.97 -2.03
N HIS A 418 -18.75 10.07 -1.30
CA HIS A 418 -19.11 11.40 -1.80
C HIS A 418 -17.91 12.28 -2.14
N LYS A 419 -16.69 11.74 -2.06
CA LYS A 419 -15.43 12.46 -2.28
C LYS A 419 -15.31 13.74 -1.44
N LYS A 420 -15.66 13.67 -0.15
CA LYS A 420 -15.52 14.79 0.80
C LYS A 420 -14.43 14.50 1.81
N VAL A 421 -13.62 15.51 2.11
CA VAL A 421 -12.49 15.40 3.05
C VAL A 421 -12.91 15.10 4.48
N THR A 422 -14.18 15.36 4.84
CA THR A 422 -14.75 15.09 6.16
C THR A 422 -16.20 14.63 6.03
N ILE A 423 -16.62 13.61 6.80
CA ILE A 423 -18.03 13.19 6.90
C ILE A 423 -18.91 14.16 7.72
N ASP A 424 -18.33 14.91 8.65
CA ASP A 424 -19.04 15.70 9.67
C ASP A 424 -18.49 17.13 9.85
N GLY A 425 -17.61 17.58 8.96
CA GLY A 425 -16.94 18.89 9.06
C GLY A 425 -15.85 18.93 10.13
N LYS A 426 -15.47 17.79 10.71
CA LYS A 426 -14.36 17.65 11.67
C LYS A 426 -13.20 16.91 11.02
N ASN A 427 -11.99 17.35 11.36
CA ASN A 427 -10.77 16.82 10.80
C ASN A 427 -9.94 16.16 11.90
N ARG A 428 -9.66 14.86 11.77
CA ARG A 428 -9.11 13.98 12.81
C ARG A 428 -7.59 14.10 13.01
N CYS A 429 -7.08 15.33 13.03
CA CYS A 429 -5.66 15.62 13.29
C CYS A 429 -5.32 15.65 14.79
N GLY A 430 -6.32 15.82 15.67
CA GLY A 430 -6.13 15.91 17.11
C GLY A 430 -5.88 14.56 17.78
N ASN A 431 -6.27 14.44 19.05
CA ASN A 431 -6.28 13.15 19.74
C ASN A 431 -7.41 12.30 19.17
N ILE A 432 -7.11 11.04 18.83
CA ILE A 432 -8.05 10.10 18.22
C ILE A 432 -8.03 8.79 19.01
N GLN A 433 -9.19 8.18 19.16
CA GLN A 433 -9.31 6.90 19.86
C GLN A 433 -8.92 5.76 18.91
N TRP A 434 -8.09 4.85 19.40
CA TRP A 434 -7.78 3.61 18.74
C TRP A 434 -9.02 2.71 18.65
N ILE A 435 -9.15 2.00 17.53
CA ILE A 435 -10.29 1.11 17.27
C ILE A 435 -9.80 -0.33 17.33
N PRO A 436 -10.50 -1.25 18.01
CA PRO A 436 -10.14 -2.66 18.04
C PRO A 436 -10.34 -3.38 16.70
N PHE A 437 -9.64 -4.51 16.56
CA PHE A 437 -9.77 -5.44 15.44
C PHE A 437 -9.72 -6.88 15.96
N VAL A 438 -10.18 -7.83 15.17
CA VAL A 438 -10.14 -9.25 15.52
C VAL A 438 -8.90 -9.90 14.91
N GLU A 439 -7.94 -10.28 15.76
CA GLU A 439 -6.73 -10.98 15.33
C GLU A 439 -7.07 -12.34 14.69
N HIS A 440 -6.26 -12.78 13.72
CA HIS A 440 -6.36 -14.13 13.19
C HIS A 440 -6.12 -15.17 14.29
N PRO A 441 -6.90 -16.26 14.36
CA PRO A 441 -6.68 -17.37 15.29
C PRO A 441 -5.27 -18.02 15.27
N LYS A 442 -4.50 -17.79 14.19
CA LYS A 442 -3.13 -18.30 14.01
C LYS A 442 -2.07 -17.31 14.53
N GLY A 443 -2.50 -16.21 15.15
CA GLY A 443 -1.66 -15.18 15.74
C GLY A 443 -1.08 -14.19 14.73
N VAL A 444 -0.32 -13.23 15.24
CA VAL A 444 0.32 -12.15 14.48
C VAL A 444 1.23 -12.64 13.35
N ASN A 445 1.88 -13.80 13.51
CA ASN A 445 2.83 -14.32 12.51
C ASN A 445 2.16 -14.99 11.30
N PHE A 446 0.83 -15.09 11.27
CA PHE A 446 0.13 -15.67 10.13
C PHE A 446 0.23 -14.77 8.88
N ILE A 447 0.82 -15.29 7.80
CA ILE A 447 0.85 -14.63 6.50
C ILE A 447 -0.17 -15.30 5.58
N PRO A 448 -1.24 -14.60 5.14
CA PRO A 448 -2.23 -15.14 4.22
C PRO A 448 -1.59 -15.61 2.92
N GLN A 449 -2.18 -16.65 2.34
CA GLN A 449 -1.67 -17.27 1.11
C GLN A 449 -2.64 -16.99 -0.02
N PHE A 450 -2.11 -16.73 -1.21
CA PHE A 450 -2.88 -16.39 -2.39
C PHE A 450 -2.35 -17.15 -3.60
N ASN A 451 -3.22 -17.39 -4.57
CA ASN A 451 -2.82 -17.89 -5.87
C ASN A 451 -1.99 -16.81 -6.58
N ASP A 452 -0.79 -17.14 -7.03
CA ASP A 452 0.10 -16.13 -7.65
C ASP A 452 -0.36 -15.66 -9.04
N THR A 453 -1.32 -16.36 -9.65
CA THR A 453 -1.88 -16.01 -10.97
C THR A 453 -3.22 -15.30 -10.82
N THR A 454 -4.16 -15.89 -10.08
CA THR A 454 -5.52 -15.34 -9.95
C THR A 454 -5.66 -14.32 -8.83
N GLU A 455 -4.66 -14.22 -7.94
CA GLU A 455 -4.69 -13.44 -6.69
C GLU A 455 -5.73 -13.92 -5.67
N ASP A 456 -6.40 -15.04 -5.92
CA ASP A 456 -7.44 -15.55 -5.05
C ASP A 456 -6.88 -16.03 -3.71
N PRO A 457 -7.60 -15.82 -2.61
CA PRO A 457 -7.23 -16.32 -1.29
C PRO A 457 -7.22 -17.86 -1.27
N LEU A 458 -6.13 -18.44 -0.79
CA LEU A 458 -5.98 -19.90 -0.64
C LEU A 458 -6.40 -20.40 0.74
N ASP A 459 -6.65 -19.49 1.68
CA ASP A 459 -7.10 -19.77 3.04
C ASP A 459 -8.64 -19.80 3.18
N VAL A 460 -9.33 -20.22 2.11
CA VAL A 460 -10.79 -20.40 2.08
C VAL A 460 -11.21 -21.82 2.50
N PRO A 461 -12.37 -22.02 3.16
CA PRO A 461 -13.33 -20.99 3.58
C PRO A 461 -12.72 -20.11 4.67
N TYR A 462 -13.12 -18.84 4.70
CA TYR A 462 -12.58 -17.91 5.69
C TYR A 462 -12.87 -18.41 7.11
N GLU A 463 -11.99 -18.07 8.05
CA GLU A 463 -12.23 -18.34 9.47
C GLU A 463 -13.41 -17.52 9.99
N LYS A 464 -14.17 -18.04 10.97
CA LYS A 464 -15.38 -17.38 11.51
C LYS A 464 -15.15 -15.96 12.05
N SER A 465 -13.91 -15.64 12.43
CA SER A 465 -13.49 -14.32 12.90
C SER A 465 -13.30 -13.30 11.78
N SER A 466 -13.24 -13.76 10.53
CA SER A 466 -13.07 -12.93 9.35
C SER A 466 -14.34 -12.15 9.04
N VAL A 467 -14.20 -10.89 8.66
CA VAL A 467 -15.33 -10.11 8.10
C VAL A 467 -15.78 -10.65 6.73
N TRP A 468 -14.96 -11.47 6.08
CA TRP A 468 -15.29 -12.12 4.82
C TRP A 468 -15.99 -13.46 5.00
N TYR A 469 -16.11 -13.97 6.24
CA TYR A 469 -16.82 -15.21 6.53
C TYR A 469 -18.31 -15.09 6.22
N ASP A 470 -18.82 -16.00 5.39
CA ASP A 470 -20.25 -16.15 5.14
C ASP A 470 -20.72 -17.54 5.59
N PRO A 471 -21.54 -17.66 6.64
CA PRO A 471 -21.99 -18.96 7.13
C PRO A 471 -22.75 -19.81 6.10
N HIS A 472 -23.38 -19.20 5.08
CA HIS A 472 -24.07 -19.93 4.01
C HIS A 472 -23.12 -20.54 2.99
N ILE A 473 -21.92 -19.96 2.84
CA ILE A 473 -20.89 -20.39 1.88
C ILE A 473 -19.79 -21.21 2.59
N ASP A 474 -19.42 -20.77 3.79
CA ASP A 474 -18.29 -21.23 4.60
C ASP A 474 -18.70 -22.16 5.75
N GLY A 475 -20.01 -22.39 5.98
CA GLY A 475 -20.50 -22.83 7.30
C GLY A 475 -21.75 -23.72 7.41
N VAL A 476 -22.37 -24.21 6.33
CA VAL A 476 -23.37 -25.30 6.41
C VAL A 476 -22.89 -26.52 5.63
N GLY A 477 -22.40 -27.55 6.32
CA GLY A 477 -22.19 -28.89 5.76
C GLY A 477 -20.75 -29.44 5.67
N LYS A 478 -19.71 -28.67 5.99
CA LYS A 478 -18.34 -29.24 6.08
C LYS A 478 -18.18 -30.07 7.36
N GLY A 479 -18.46 -31.37 7.26
CA GLY A 479 -18.17 -32.36 8.31
C GLY A 479 -19.29 -33.32 8.70
N LEU A 480 -20.44 -33.32 8.03
CA LEU A 480 -21.44 -34.38 8.23
C LEU A 480 -21.07 -35.61 7.40
N VAL A 481 -20.29 -36.50 8.00
CA VAL A 481 -20.26 -37.90 7.56
C VAL A 481 -21.64 -38.47 7.85
N SER A 482 -22.39 -38.83 6.81
CA SER A 482 -23.56 -39.67 6.98
C SER A 482 -23.10 -40.99 7.58
N ARG A 483 -23.29 -41.18 8.88
CA ARG A 483 -23.31 -42.53 9.44
C ARG A 483 -24.53 -43.20 8.83
N GLU A 484 -24.36 -44.33 8.16
CA GLU A 484 -25.50 -45.22 7.87
C GLU A 484 -26.16 -45.56 9.20
N VAL A 485 -27.29 -44.90 9.47
CA VAL A 485 -28.27 -45.44 10.39
C VAL A 485 -29.15 -46.32 9.52
N LEU A 486 -28.86 -47.62 9.53
CA LEU A 486 -29.82 -48.64 9.14
C LEU A 486 -31.03 -48.50 10.07
N ASN A 487 -32.02 -47.71 9.65
CA ASN A 487 -33.36 -47.78 10.23
C ASN A 487 -34.33 -48.16 9.13
N ASN A 488 -34.54 -49.47 9.03
CA ASN A 488 -35.83 -50.01 8.68
C ASN A 488 -36.85 -49.43 9.67
N GLU A 489 -37.70 -48.49 9.23
CA GLU A 489 -39.09 -48.38 9.71
C GLU A 489 -39.82 -47.32 8.86
N LYS A 490 -40.96 -47.73 8.29
CA LYS A 490 -41.82 -46.90 7.43
C LYS A 490 -42.54 -45.87 8.31
N GLU A 491 -42.33 -44.57 8.06
CA GLU A 491 -43.14 -43.51 8.67
C GLU A 491 -44.58 -43.53 8.14
N ASP A 492 -45.54 -43.31 9.06
CA ASP A 492 -46.99 -43.28 8.83
C ASP A 492 -47.38 -42.08 7.92
N PRO A 493 -47.93 -42.34 6.71
CA PRO A 493 -48.35 -41.30 5.77
C PRO A 493 -49.34 -40.29 6.36
N ALA A 494 -50.14 -40.68 7.37
CA ALA A 494 -51.12 -39.80 7.99
C ALA A 494 -50.48 -38.72 8.88
N ALA A 495 -49.26 -38.95 9.40
CA ALA A 495 -48.55 -37.95 10.18
C ALA A 495 -47.88 -36.88 9.29
N VAL A 496 -47.45 -37.28 8.10
CA VAL A 496 -46.88 -36.37 7.08
C VAL A 496 -47.95 -35.43 6.52
N GLU A 497 -49.16 -35.95 6.30
CA GLU A 497 -50.27 -35.15 5.76
C GLU A 497 -50.75 -34.10 6.78
N ARG A 498 -50.74 -34.42 8.09
CA ARG A 498 -51.06 -33.48 9.17
C ARG A 498 -50.06 -32.33 9.26
N LYS A 499 -48.75 -32.62 9.15
CA LYS A 499 -47.72 -31.57 9.12
C LYS A 499 -47.86 -30.63 7.94
N LYS A 500 -48.16 -31.16 6.75
CA LYS A 500 -48.41 -30.33 5.56
C LYS A 500 -49.63 -29.43 5.73
N THR A 501 -50.70 -29.92 6.36
CA THR A 501 -51.89 -29.09 6.60
C THR A 501 -51.65 -28.00 7.63
N GLU A 502 -50.83 -28.26 8.66
CA GLU A 502 -50.43 -27.26 9.65
C GLU A 502 -49.51 -26.17 9.05
N GLU A 503 -48.55 -26.55 8.20
CA GLU A 503 -47.67 -25.60 7.50
C GLU A 503 -48.43 -24.74 6.48
N GLU A 504 -49.37 -25.33 5.74
CA GLU A 504 -50.23 -24.59 4.79
C GLU A 504 -51.12 -23.59 5.53
N ALA A 505 -51.66 -23.96 6.69
CA ALA A 505 -52.46 -23.05 7.53
C ALA A 505 -51.62 -21.89 8.09
N ALA A 506 -50.39 -22.15 8.53
CA ALA A 506 -49.46 -21.11 8.99
C ALA A 506 -49.07 -20.14 7.86
N ARG A 507 -48.88 -20.65 6.65
CA ARG A 507 -48.56 -19.84 5.46
C ARG A 507 -49.72 -18.94 5.05
N VAL A 508 -50.96 -19.44 5.12
CA VAL A 508 -52.18 -18.65 4.84
C VAL A 508 -52.36 -17.54 5.88
N ALA A 509 -52.08 -17.81 7.16
CA ALA A 509 -52.12 -16.81 8.21
C ALA A 509 -51.10 -15.67 7.98
N HIS A 510 -49.86 -16.02 7.65
CA HIS A 510 -48.80 -15.05 7.31
C HIS A 510 -49.14 -14.21 6.07
N LYS A 511 -49.78 -14.80 5.05
CA LYS A 511 -50.20 -14.08 3.85
C LYS A 511 -51.27 -13.03 4.16
N LYS A 512 -52.24 -13.38 5.02
CA LYS A 512 -53.31 -12.47 5.45
C LYS A 512 -52.78 -11.29 6.27
N GLU A 513 -51.75 -11.52 7.08
CA GLU A 513 -51.05 -10.48 7.85
C GLU A 513 -50.25 -9.54 6.93
N ALA A 514 -49.59 -10.09 5.91
CA ALA A 514 -48.89 -9.31 4.88
C ALA A 514 -49.86 -8.46 4.02
N GLU A 515 -51.04 -8.98 3.69
CA GLU A 515 -52.09 -8.25 2.96
C GLU A 515 -52.69 -7.10 3.78
N GLN A 516 -52.77 -7.22 5.11
CA GLN A 516 -53.17 -6.13 6.01
C GLN A 516 -52.13 -5.01 6.09
N LEU A 517 -50.84 -5.36 6.01
CA LEU A 517 -49.72 -4.40 5.99
C LEU A 517 -49.57 -3.67 4.64
N ALA A 518 -50.09 -4.24 3.56
CA ALA A 518 -50.02 -3.68 2.20
C ALA A 518 -51.08 -2.59 1.89
N GLY A 519 -51.93 -2.21 2.86
CA GLY A 519 -52.99 -1.20 2.69
C GLY A 519 -52.54 0.28 2.69
N GLY A 520 -51.23 0.55 2.71
CA GLY A 520 -50.66 1.91 2.68
C GLY A 520 -50.31 2.38 1.26
N ASN A 521 -50.87 3.53 0.85
CA ASN A 521 -50.76 4.11 -0.50
C ASN A 521 -49.32 4.39 -0.97
N LEU A 522 -48.92 3.74 -2.09
CA LEU A 522 -48.15 4.33 -3.20
C LEU A 522 -48.28 3.39 -4.43
N HIS A 523 -49.33 3.60 -5.21
CA HIS A 523 -49.77 2.76 -6.31
C HIS A 523 -49.24 3.32 -7.63
N GLU A 524 -48.17 2.74 -8.17
CA GLU A 524 -47.95 2.50 -9.61
C GLU A 524 -46.71 1.59 -9.85
N GLU A 525 -45.76 1.48 -8.92
CA GLU A 525 -44.56 0.61 -9.11
C GLU A 525 -44.80 -0.88 -8.79
N HIS A 526 -45.87 -1.23 -8.08
CA HIS A 526 -46.18 -2.62 -7.71
C HIS A 526 -46.84 -3.45 -8.83
N LYS A 527 -47.37 -2.80 -9.88
CA LYS A 527 -48.03 -3.49 -11.00
C LYS A 527 -47.02 -4.16 -11.95
N ALA A 528 -45.82 -3.60 -12.06
CA ALA A 528 -44.71 -4.15 -12.85
C ALA A 528 -44.03 -5.34 -12.15
N LEU A 529 -43.94 -5.31 -10.81
CA LEU A 529 -43.37 -6.40 -10.01
C LEU A 529 -44.26 -7.65 -10.00
N ALA A 530 -45.59 -7.48 -9.99
CA ALA A 530 -46.54 -8.59 -10.03
C ALA A 530 -46.53 -9.35 -11.37
N ALA A 531 -46.38 -8.65 -12.50
CA ALA A 531 -46.29 -9.26 -13.83
C ALA A 531 -44.98 -10.05 -14.05
N ALA A 532 -43.88 -9.61 -13.43
CA ALA A 532 -42.58 -10.29 -13.51
C ALA A 532 -42.56 -11.60 -12.69
N LEU A 533 -43.30 -11.65 -11.58
CA LEU A 533 -43.40 -12.83 -10.71
C LEU A 533 -44.29 -13.94 -11.29
N GLU A 534 -45.34 -13.62 -12.06
CA GLU A 534 -46.16 -14.62 -12.76
C GLU A 534 -45.42 -15.28 -13.94
N ALA A 535 -44.53 -14.56 -14.62
CA ALA A 535 -43.75 -15.09 -15.74
C ALA A 535 -42.66 -16.09 -15.31
N ALA A 536 -42.17 -16.00 -14.07
CA ALA A 536 -41.13 -16.88 -13.52
C ALA A 536 -41.67 -18.24 -13.03
N ALA A 537 -42.99 -18.41 -12.92
CA ALA A 537 -43.62 -19.61 -12.35
C ALA A 537 -43.92 -20.73 -13.36
N GLN A 538 -43.55 -20.58 -14.64
CA GLN A 538 -43.85 -21.56 -15.70
C GLN A 538 -42.59 -22.02 -16.45
N SER A 539 -41.79 -22.90 -15.84
CA SER A 539 -40.91 -23.81 -16.59
C SER A 539 -40.50 -25.02 -15.75
N PRO A 540 -40.84 -26.26 -16.15
CA PRO A 540 -40.19 -27.45 -15.65
C PRO A 540 -39.23 -28.00 -16.72
N GLU A 541 -37.98 -28.29 -16.36
CA GLU A 541 -37.41 -29.62 -16.60
C GLU A 541 -36.03 -29.82 -15.98
N SER A 542 -35.77 -31.10 -15.77
CA SER A 542 -34.74 -31.80 -15.03
C SER A 542 -33.32 -31.68 -15.57
N GLY A 543 -32.36 -31.69 -14.66
CA GLY A 543 -30.95 -32.01 -14.94
C GLY A 543 -30.15 -31.94 -13.65
N HIS A 544 -29.36 -32.98 -13.37
CA HIS A 544 -28.48 -33.09 -12.21
C HIS A 544 -27.78 -31.76 -11.88
N LYS A 545 -28.01 -31.22 -10.68
CA LYS A 545 -27.26 -30.10 -10.13
C LYS A 545 -26.28 -30.65 -9.11
N GLU A 546 -25.00 -30.56 -9.44
CA GLU A 546 -23.94 -30.56 -8.45
C GLU A 546 -23.97 -29.20 -7.74
N VAL A 547 -24.08 -29.21 -6.41
CA VAL A 547 -24.11 -27.99 -5.61
C VAL A 547 -22.68 -27.66 -5.22
N ILE A 548 -22.09 -26.73 -5.95
CA ILE A 548 -20.78 -26.11 -5.66
C ILE A 548 -21.01 -24.76 -4.95
N SER A 549 -20.09 -24.37 -4.06
CA SER A 549 -20.18 -23.10 -3.31
C SER A 549 -20.11 -21.89 -4.25
N ASN A 550 -20.59 -20.70 -3.86
CA ASN A 550 -20.40 -19.49 -4.67
C ASN A 550 -18.93 -19.12 -4.86
N ALA A 551 -18.04 -19.53 -3.95
CA ALA A 551 -16.59 -19.40 -4.16
C ALA A 551 -16.09 -20.38 -5.24
N ALA A 552 -16.56 -21.63 -5.24
CA ALA A 552 -16.27 -22.58 -6.31
C ALA A 552 -16.98 -22.20 -7.63
N ALA A 553 -18.16 -21.58 -7.58
CA ALA A 553 -18.88 -21.07 -8.74
C ALA A 553 -18.28 -19.76 -9.23
N ALA A 554 -17.72 -18.92 -8.37
CA ALA A 554 -16.96 -17.71 -8.72
C ALA A 554 -15.60 -18.10 -9.29
N GLN A 555 -14.95 -19.12 -8.75
CA GLN A 555 -13.71 -19.69 -9.28
C GLN A 555 -13.96 -20.36 -10.64
N ILE A 556 -15.01 -21.18 -10.78
CA ILE A 556 -15.40 -21.78 -12.07
C ILE A 556 -15.88 -20.71 -13.06
N ARG A 557 -16.59 -19.66 -12.62
CA ARG A 557 -16.96 -18.52 -13.48
C ARG A 557 -15.77 -17.63 -13.82
N ALA A 558 -14.77 -17.53 -12.96
CA ALA A 558 -13.52 -16.80 -13.21
C ALA A 558 -12.65 -17.58 -14.21
N GLU A 559 -12.56 -18.91 -14.07
CA GLU A 559 -11.93 -19.82 -15.03
C GLU A 559 -12.68 -19.80 -16.39
N GLN A 560 -14.02 -19.73 -16.37
CA GLN A 560 -14.84 -19.54 -17.58
C GLN A 560 -14.66 -18.14 -18.18
N ALA A 561 -14.65 -17.08 -17.37
CA ALA A 561 -14.41 -15.71 -17.82
C ALA A 561 -13.00 -15.55 -18.42
N GLU A 562 -12.00 -16.23 -17.87
CA GLU A 562 -10.65 -16.31 -18.42
C GLU A 562 -10.63 -17.09 -19.75
N SER A 563 -11.42 -18.16 -19.87
CA SER A 563 -11.63 -18.88 -21.14
C SER A 563 -12.40 -18.07 -22.20
N GLU A 564 -13.18 -17.07 -21.77
CA GLU A 564 -13.90 -16.10 -22.60
C GLU A 564 -13.12 -14.79 -22.83
N GLY A 565 -11.89 -14.69 -22.28
CA GLY A 565 -11.00 -13.53 -22.47
C GLY A 565 -11.27 -12.33 -21.55
N VAL A 566 -12.13 -12.46 -20.54
CA VAL A 566 -12.40 -11.45 -19.51
C VAL A 566 -11.44 -11.66 -18.33
N SER A 567 -10.22 -11.17 -18.50
CA SER A 567 -9.31 -10.91 -17.37
C SER A 567 -9.68 -9.54 -16.78
N ILE A 568 -10.08 -9.49 -15.50
CA ILE A 568 -10.47 -8.21 -14.86
C ILE A 568 -9.29 -7.23 -14.87
N PHE A 569 -8.06 -7.75 -14.71
CA PHE A 569 -6.81 -7.04 -15.01
C PHE A 569 -5.75 -8.06 -15.41
N PRO A 570 -4.93 -7.79 -16.45
CA PRO A 570 -3.93 -8.74 -16.89
C PRO A 570 -2.94 -9.05 -15.74
N PRO A 571 -2.53 -10.33 -15.56
CA PRO A 571 -1.39 -10.64 -14.71
C PRO A 571 -0.20 -9.83 -15.23
N LEU A 572 0.63 -9.38 -14.28
CA LEU A 572 1.80 -8.50 -14.44
C LEU A 572 2.22 -8.33 -15.89
N LEU A 573 2.28 -7.09 -16.40
CA LEU A 573 2.86 -6.78 -17.72
C LEU A 573 4.18 -7.57 -17.90
N ARG A 574 4.09 -8.74 -18.53
CA ARG A 574 5.15 -9.75 -18.53
C ARG A 574 6.12 -9.37 -19.62
N GLY A 575 7.30 -8.97 -19.18
CA GLY A 575 8.47 -8.72 -20.00
C GLY A 575 9.71 -9.48 -19.52
N ALA A 576 9.61 -10.66 -18.92
CA ALA A 576 10.76 -11.57 -18.79
C ALA A 576 10.30 -13.01 -18.54
N SER A 577 10.84 -13.94 -19.33
CA SER A 577 10.64 -15.37 -19.15
C SER A 577 11.28 -15.86 -17.86
N ASP A 578 10.57 -16.74 -17.16
CA ASP A 578 11.11 -17.57 -16.07
C ASP A 578 12.40 -18.29 -16.51
N ASN A 579 13.33 -18.40 -15.56
CA ASN A 579 14.64 -19.03 -15.63
C ASN A 579 15.75 -18.27 -16.38
N SER A 580 16.41 -17.34 -15.69
CA SER A 580 17.87 -17.22 -15.83
C SER A 580 18.54 -16.73 -14.55
N ILE A 581 19.09 -17.67 -13.78
CA ILE A 581 20.17 -17.40 -12.83
C ILE A 581 21.47 -17.37 -13.66
N PRO A 582 22.24 -16.26 -13.74
CA PRO A 582 23.56 -16.33 -14.34
C PRO A 582 24.57 -16.72 -13.27
N LYS A 583 24.93 -18.01 -13.23
CA LYS A 583 26.23 -18.43 -12.70
C LYS A 583 27.30 -17.92 -13.67
N GLY A 584 28.30 -17.21 -13.16
CA GLY A 584 29.41 -16.72 -13.95
C GLY A 584 30.18 -17.83 -14.66
N ARG A 585 30.51 -17.62 -15.94
CA ARG A 585 31.77 -18.01 -16.57
C ARG A 585 31.89 -17.41 -17.97
N PHE A 586 33.08 -16.86 -18.21
CA PHE A 586 33.62 -16.45 -19.50
C PHE A 586 33.38 -17.48 -20.60
N TYR A 587 32.86 -17.05 -21.76
CA TYR A 587 33.17 -17.65 -23.05
C TYR A 587 33.09 -16.59 -24.16
N LEU A 588 34.15 -16.51 -24.96
CA LEU A 588 34.30 -15.66 -26.13
C LEU A 588 33.75 -16.35 -27.40
N SER A 589 33.24 -15.52 -28.32
CA SER A 589 33.04 -15.69 -29.78
C SER A 589 31.82 -16.49 -30.29
N PRO A 590 31.38 -16.30 -31.57
CA PRO A 590 31.80 -15.33 -32.60
C PRO A 590 30.65 -14.53 -33.28
N MET A 591 31.05 -13.48 -34.01
CA MET A 591 30.25 -12.74 -34.99
C MET A 591 29.37 -13.62 -35.89
N LYS A 592 28.11 -13.20 -36.09
CA LYS A 592 27.38 -13.42 -37.35
C LYS A 592 26.94 -12.07 -37.92
N LEU A 593 27.44 -11.83 -39.11
CA LEU A 593 27.12 -10.71 -39.99
C LEU A 593 25.67 -10.81 -40.51
N MET A 594 25.17 -9.67 -40.98
CA MET A 594 24.09 -9.41 -41.94
C MET A 594 22.80 -8.81 -41.34
N SER A 595 22.10 -7.87 -41.96
CA SER A 595 22.42 -6.81 -42.94
C SER A 595 21.14 -5.98 -43.11
N LYS A 596 21.29 -4.66 -43.30
CA LYS A 596 20.34 -3.70 -43.92
C LYS A 596 19.18 -3.14 -43.06
N HIS A 597 19.11 -1.81 -43.08
CA HIS A 597 18.07 -0.92 -42.55
C HIS A 597 17.41 -0.17 -43.72
N GLY A 598 16.17 0.29 -43.52
CA GLY A 598 15.75 1.65 -43.92
C GLY A 598 14.77 1.81 -45.09
N ILE A 599 13.68 2.56 -44.82
CA ILE A 599 12.93 3.52 -45.68
C ILE A 599 12.29 3.02 -47.00
N GLU A 600 12.67 1.86 -47.53
CA GLU A 600 12.16 1.33 -48.81
C GLU A 600 10.70 0.84 -48.76
N HIS A 601 10.13 0.67 -47.56
CA HIS A 601 8.75 0.19 -47.37
C HIS A 601 7.70 1.31 -47.22
N LEU A 602 8.09 2.58 -47.34
CA LEU A 602 7.16 3.70 -47.19
C LEU A 602 6.51 4.10 -48.53
N PRO A 603 5.23 4.51 -48.54
CA PRO A 603 4.57 5.04 -49.73
C PRO A 603 5.36 6.22 -50.33
N ILE A 604 5.41 6.33 -51.66
CA ILE A 604 6.21 7.33 -52.40
C ILE A 604 5.99 8.77 -51.91
N HIS A 605 4.77 9.14 -51.52
CA HIS A 605 4.47 10.47 -50.99
C HIS A 605 5.14 10.75 -49.62
N VAL A 606 5.34 9.71 -48.79
CA VAL A 606 6.06 9.79 -47.52
C VAL A 606 7.57 9.90 -47.77
N GLN A 607 8.11 9.12 -48.72
CA GLN A 607 9.52 9.21 -49.11
C GLN A 607 9.88 10.61 -49.63
N ILE A 608 9.03 11.21 -50.48
CA ILE A 608 9.21 12.57 -50.98
C ILE A 608 9.16 13.59 -49.82
N SER A 609 8.23 13.43 -48.87
CA SER A 609 8.10 14.33 -47.73
C SER A 609 9.32 14.30 -46.81
N VAL A 610 9.88 13.10 -46.57
CA VAL A 610 11.11 12.93 -45.79
C VAL A 610 12.31 13.55 -46.50
N ILE A 611 12.44 13.37 -47.83
CA ILE A 611 13.53 13.97 -48.61
C ILE A 611 13.46 15.50 -48.60
N VAL A 612 12.27 16.09 -48.75
CA VAL A 612 12.08 17.55 -48.71
C VAL A 612 12.41 18.12 -47.32
N MET A 613 12.01 17.43 -46.23
CA MET A 613 12.39 17.81 -44.87
C MET A 613 13.90 17.80 -44.67
N VAL A 614 14.59 16.75 -45.10
CA VAL A 614 16.05 16.63 -44.94
C VAL A 614 16.79 17.71 -45.73
N ILE A 615 16.35 18.02 -46.97
CA ILE A 615 16.95 19.10 -47.77
C ILE A 615 16.70 20.46 -47.12
N GLY A 616 15.52 20.72 -46.57
CA GLY A 616 15.19 21.95 -45.85
C GLY A 616 16.05 22.17 -44.60
N ILE A 617 16.28 21.10 -43.83
CA ILE A 617 17.13 21.13 -42.63
C ILE A 617 18.60 21.39 -43.03
N CYS A 618 19.10 20.75 -44.07
CA CYS A 618 20.46 20.97 -44.57
C CYS A 618 20.68 22.42 -45.06
N ALA A 619 19.71 23.02 -45.75
CA ALA A 619 19.80 24.41 -46.19
C ALA A 619 19.83 25.41 -45.02
N ALA A 620 19.04 25.16 -43.97
CA ALA A 620 18.99 25.99 -42.77
C ALA A 620 20.31 25.95 -41.97
N VAL A 621 20.94 24.77 -41.87
CA VAL A 621 22.23 24.59 -41.19
C VAL A 621 23.36 25.32 -41.94
N ILE A 622 23.37 25.26 -43.28
CA ILE A 622 24.39 25.93 -44.10
C ILE A 622 24.26 27.47 -43.99
N ALA A 623 23.05 28.02 -43.94
CA ALA A 623 22.83 29.46 -43.78
C ALA A 623 23.24 29.99 -42.39
N SER A 624 23.19 29.15 -41.36
CA SER A 624 23.46 29.54 -39.96
C SER A 624 24.95 29.64 -39.63
N VAL A 625 25.81 28.90 -40.34
CA VAL A 625 27.26 28.83 -40.06
C VAL A 625 28.05 29.97 -40.74
N GLY A 626 27.47 30.65 -41.75
CA GLY A 626 28.15 31.68 -42.53
C GLY A 626 28.22 33.11 -41.94
N ALA A 627 27.51 33.41 -40.85
CA ALA A 627 27.28 34.80 -40.41
C ALA A 627 27.97 35.23 -39.09
N GLY A 628 28.80 34.38 -38.48
CA GLY A 628 29.25 34.57 -37.09
C GLY A 628 30.73 34.83 -36.87
N ASN A 629 31.44 35.61 -37.70
CA ASN A 629 32.85 35.93 -37.40
C ASN A 629 33.30 37.32 -37.89
N THR A 630 32.90 38.38 -37.20
CA THR A 630 33.67 39.65 -37.17
C THR A 630 33.64 40.29 -35.77
N ARG A 631 34.72 40.06 -35.00
CA ARG A 631 35.09 40.85 -33.82
C ARG A 631 35.51 42.27 -34.27
N LYS A 632 34.93 43.32 -33.67
CA LYS A 632 35.50 44.69 -33.67
C LYS A 632 35.83 45.12 -32.24
N LYS A 633 37.07 45.60 -32.10
CA LYS A 633 37.71 46.19 -30.91
C LYS A 633 37.11 47.55 -30.53
N ALA A 634 37.05 47.77 -29.21
CA ALA A 634 37.34 48.98 -28.41
C ALA A 634 37.17 50.41 -28.99
N GLY A 635 36.52 51.29 -28.19
CA GLY A 635 36.64 52.74 -28.28
C GLY A 635 35.78 53.54 -27.29
N ARG A 636 36.42 54.10 -26.25
CA ARG A 636 35.96 55.08 -25.23
C ARG A 636 35.06 56.23 -25.76
N SER A 637 34.12 56.74 -24.94
CA SER A 637 34.17 58.10 -24.33
C SER A 637 32.83 58.60 -23.71
N LYS A 638 32.91 59.00 -22.43
CA LYS A 638 32.28 60.14 -21.70
C LYS A 638 30.75 60.39 -21.65
N LYS A 639 30.29 60.50 -20.38
CA LYS A 639 29.48 61.56 -19.73
C LYS A 639 28.21 62.07 -20.45
N ARG A 640 27.05 61.99 -19.78
CA ARG A 640 26.43 62.99 -18.87
C ARG A 640 24.93 62.67 -18.76
N GLY A 641 24.33 62.92 -17.60
CA GLY A 641 22.89 62.83 -17.35
C GLY A 641 22.63 62.11 -16.05
#